data_AF-A0A9D6LAN7-F1
#
_entry.id   AF-A0A9D6LAN7-F1
#
_cell.length_a   1.000
_cell.length_b   1.000
_cell.length_c   1.000
_cell.angle_alpha   90.00
_cell.angle_beta   90.00
_cell.angle_gamma   90.00
#
_symmetry.space_group_name_H-M   'P 1'
#
loop_
_entity.id
_entity.type
_entity.pdbx_description
1 polymer ?
#
loop_
_entity_poly.entity_id
_entity_poly.type
_entity_poly.pdbx_seq_one_letter_code
_entity_poly.pdbx_strand_id
1 'polypeptide(L)'
;MSGSDFVEMFVGVGASVTGDTPVLVRRNGETQLMPIGELVDGYCAEGDADRVIPIEGVEALGFEELDSKFKGSSKTFVKGSAFQRVRGVYRHRVDRVFEIRHLGGVVRTTGDHSVFIRTRDGIKSVQARDLKPGDVLVSLPMKVRGTFATDRGTPHTTRAHAFDERRAPRSLEVAPRDEATDEQYAFVMAQQGEMSQAAVASAVGVSQMTVSNWQRGRHVPRAVAVRSALADLPESVDVTPSLMKLFGYYTAEGRENGCLEFTFGTHEPDLHADVIALMRETFHVEPRVTATADNSTKITYHSAPLGRFFARHCGTGSHEKRVPGILWDLARKHFEAYLTGYALGDGYVTREGKLSITSVSKQLLLELRWLCAMHGMPSGMRRVQMKAGRILKHRPLPATEAWNLIIGKTSHWMVRDRERQGKRAIVRSVVEKPFDGFVYDLCGCDNEAFFGGEKPVLLHNSRVRDLFEQAKRNAPCIVFVDEIDAVGRHRGAGLGGGHDEREQTLNQLLVEMDGFDSNEGVIMIAATNRPDVLDPALMRPGRFDRQIVVDWPDVRGREGIFRVHTRNIPISDDVDLQQLARGTPGMAGADIANMVNEAALLAARRNRKKVVMQDFEDAKDKVMLGTERKSLVMTVEERRTTAFHEAGHALVAWLMPGSEPVHKVTIIPRGRALGITSYLPKEERHSRSKEDLERWLCAAMGGRAAEQLVFSHLTTGAANDLETATALARRMVCELGMSDNLGPLTFGKKEEMVFLGREIATHKDYSEQTAVLIDQEVRNIIERNYAKASDLLKGNLDKLHLLANALLEREVLDGDEMDRLLRGETLEPLKPVEPDVRPPDAAPEMAAARTDAPTIDPFSPPEPRPAGA
;
A
#
# COMPACT_ATOMS: atom_id res chain seq x y z
N MET A 1 -11.18 9.02 4.44
CA MET A 1 -10.07 8.05 4.55
C MET A 1 -9.18 8.56 5.65
N SER A 2 -8.79 7.75 6.63
CA SER A 2 -7.88 8.21 7.69
C SER A 2 -6.46 8.33 7.16
N GLY A 3 -5.63 9.17 7.78
CA GLY A 3 -4.20 9.29 7.45
C GLY A 3 -3.44 7.96 7.46
N SER A 4 -3.89 6.97 8.23
CA SER A 4 -3.34 5.60 8.19
C SER A 4 -3.57 4.90 6.85
N ASP A 5 -4.75 5.07 6.24
CA ASP A 5 -5.08 4.47 4.93
C ASP A 5 -4.31 5.15 3.79
N PHE A 6 -3.97 6.44 3.97
CA PHE A 6 -3.15 7.22 3.04
C PHE A 6 -1.67 6.85 3.13
N VAL A 7 -1.15 6.65 4.34
CA VAL A 7 0.19 6.08 4.58
C VAL A 7 0.27 4.67 4.00
N GLU A 8 -0.73 3.80 4.16
CA GLU A 8 -0.77 2.48 3.50
C GLU A 8 -0.89 2.56 1.95
N MET A 9 -1.32 3.70 1.39
CA MET A 9 -1.32 3.95 -0.05
C MET A 9 0.04 4.40 -0.60
N PHE A 10 0.87 5.07 0.18
CA PHE A 10 2.17 5.63 -0.27
C PHE A 10 3.39 4.91 0.30
N VAL A 11 3.27 4.30 1.49
CA VAL A 11 4.29 3.45 2.13
C VAL A 11 4.20 2.05 1.55
N GLY A 12 4.48 1.96 0.25
CA GLY A 12 4.86 0.70 -0.36
C GLY A 12 6.29 0.40 0.03
N VAL A 13 6.51 -0.10 1.26
CA VAL A 13 7.70 -0.92 1.55
C VAL A 13 7.76 -1.95 0.44
N GLY A 14 8.93 -2.06 -0.21
CA GLY A 14 9.14 -2.91 -1.37
C GLY A 14 8.37 -4.22 -1.24
N ALA A 15 7.38 -4.37 -2.10
CA ALA A 15 6.57 -5.55 -2.19
C ALA A 15 7.52 -6.64 -2.73
N SER A 16 8.20 -7.39 -1.87
CA SER A 16 9.30 -8.26 -2.28
C SER A 16 9.08 -9.73 -1.95
N VAL A 17 9.64 -10.61 -2.77
CA VAL A 17 9.57 -12.07 -2.61
C VAL A 17 10.92 -12.64 -2.19
N THR A 18 10.92 -13.83 -1.59
CA THR A 18 12.18 -14.51 -1.25
C THR A 18 12.95 -14.90 -2.52
N GLY A 19 14.29 -14.90 -2.42
CA GLY A 19 15.18 -15.11 -3.58
C GLY A 19 14.99 -16.44 -4.32
N ASP A 20 14.46 -17.48 -3.65
CA ASP A 20 14.13 -18.78 -4.24
C ASP A 20 12.88 -18.75 -5.15
N THR A 21 12.15 -17.62 -5.19
CA THR A 21 10.95 -17.47 -6.01
C THR A 21 11.32 -17.49 -7.49
N PRO A 22 10.84 -18.48 -8.27
CA PRO A 22 11.16 -18.55 -9.69
C PRO A 22 10.37 -17.50 -10.46
N VAL A 23 11.05 -16.82 -11.39
CA VAL A 23 10.53 -15.81 -12.31
C VAL A 23 10.97 -16.14 -13.73
N LEU A 24 10.07 -15.93 -14.69
CA LEU A 24 10.38 -16.14 -16.11
C LEU A 24 10.85 -14.82 -16.71
N VAL A 25 12.09 -14.80 -17.18
CA VAL A 25 12.78 -13.58 -17.60
C VAL A 25 13.42 -13.78 -18.95
N ARG A 26 13.51 -12.71 -19.73
CA ARG A 26 14.19 -12.69 -21.02
C ARG A 26 15.38 -11.74 -20.96
N ARG A 27 16.55 -12.20 -21.38
CA ARG A 27 17.79 -11.41 -21.47
C ARG A 27 18.48 -11.73 -22.79
N ASN A 28 18.92 -10.71 -23.54
CA ASN A 28 19.63 -10.88 -24.81
C ASN A 28 18.92 -11.81 -25.82
N GLY A 29 17.58 -11.82 -25.83
CA GLY A 29 16.78 -12.68 -26.71
C GLY A 29 16.56 -14.11 -26.20
N GLU A 30 17.18 -14.51 -25.09
CA GLU A 30 16.99 -15.83 -24.48
C GLU A 30 16.01 -15.74 -23.30
N THR A 31 15.00 -16.62 -23.32
CA THR A 31 14.01 -16.74 -22.26
C THR A 31 14.40 -17.88 -21.30
N GLN A 32 14.42 -17.61 -20.00
CA GLN A 32 14.75 -18.59 -18.98
C GLN A 32 13.95 -18.42 -17.69
N LEU A 33 13.67 -19.54 -17.02
CA LEU A 33 13.08 -19.56 -15.68
C LEU A 33 14.21 -19.66 -14.66
N MET A 34 14.28 -18.72 -13.71
CA MET A 34 15.32 -18.73 -12.70
C MET A 34 14.85 -18.11 -11.37
N PRO A 35 15.53 -18.37 -10.25
CA PRO A 35 15.28 -17.68 -8.99
C PRO A 35 15.50 -16.17 -9.14
N ILE A 36 14.58 -15.37 -8.60
CA ILE A 36 14.67 -13.90 -8.64
C ILE A 36 15.95 -13.39 -7.94
N GLY A 37 16.40 -14.06 -6.88
CA GLY A 37 17.64 -13.70 -6.18
C GLY A 37 18.86 -13.77 -7.11
N GLU A 38 18.98 -14.85 -7.89
CA GLU A 38 20.05 -15.02 -8.88
C GLU A 38 20.02 -13.96 -9.99
N LEU A 39 18.82 -13.50 -10.36
CA LEU A 39 18.67 -12.38 -11.29
C LEU A 39 19.17 -11.08 -10.66
N VAL A 40 18.64 -10.70 -9.50
CA VAL A 40 18.87 -9.38 -8.89
C VAL A 40 20.30 -9.27 -8.37
N ASP A 41 20.81 -10.30 -7.70
CA ASP A 41 22.18 -10.31 -7.16
C ASP A 41 23.23 -10.18 -8.27
N GLY A 42 22.92 -10.57 -9.51
CA GLY A 42 23.81 -10.37 -10.66
C GLY A 42 24.02 -8.90 -11.05
N TYR A 43 23.16 -7.98 -10.59
CA TYR A 43 23.25 -6.54 -10.85
C TYR A 43 23.61 -5.72 -9.60
N CYS A 44 23.57 -6.31 -8.40
CA CYS A 44 23.83 -5.62 -7.14
C CYS A 44 25.26 -5.84 -6.62
N ALA A 45 26.00 -4.77 -6.34
CA ALA A 45 27.31 -4.85 -5.66
C ALA A 45 27.16 -4.96 -4.14
N GLU A 46 28.25 -5.26 -3.43
CA GLU A 46 28.30 -5.22 -1.96
C GLU A 46 27.98 -3.80 -1.47
N GLY A 47 26.88 -3.65 -0.73
CA GLY A 47 26.40 -2.35 -0.23
C GLY A 47 25.20 -1.76 -0.96
N ASP A 48 24.78 -2.30 -2.11
CA ASP A 48 23.58 -1.84 -2.84
C ASP A 48 22.25 -2.37 -2.24
N ALA A 49 22.24 -2.73 -0.96
CA ALA A 49 20.99 -3.03 -0.27
C ALA A 49 20.15 -1.76 -0.15
N ASP A 50 18.82 -1.89 -0.21
CA ASP A 50 17.88 -0.79 0.03
C ASP A 50 17.91 0.32 -1.04
N ARG A 51 18.50 0.05 -2.22
CA ARG A 51 18.49 0.94 -3.39
C ARG A 51 17.98 0.23 -4.65
N VAL A 52 17.19 0.94 -5.46
CA VAL A 52 16.81 0.47 -6.81
C VAL A 52 18.01 0.64 -7.74
N ILE A 53 18.41 -0.44 -8.41
CA ILE A 53 19.46 -0.43 -9.42
C ILE A 53 18.82 -0.42 -10.80
N PRO A 54 19.05 0.60 -11.63
CA PRO A 54 18.53 0.63 -13.00
C PRO A 54 19.19 -0.45 -13.85
N ILE A 55 18.38 -1.15 -14.66
CA ILE A 55 18.86 -2.21 -15.57
C ILE A 55 18.25 -2.04 -16.96
N GLU A 56 18.97 -2.54 -17.97
CA GLU A 56 18.53 -2.53 -19.36
C GLU A 56 18.57 -3.95 -19.96
N GLY A 57 17.78 -4.17 -21.01
CA GLY A 57 17.79 -5.43 -21.77
C GLY A 57 17.17 -6.64 -21.05
N VAL A 58 16.44 -6.43 -19.94
CA VAL A 58 15.74 -7.48 -19.20
C VAL A 58 14.23 -7.29 -19.32
N GLU A 59 13.52 -8.37 -19.67
CA GLU A 59 12.05 -8.43 -19.60
C GLU A 59 11.63 -9.51 -18.60
N ALA A 60 10.50 -9.32 -17.92
CA ALA A 60 9.87 -10.33 -17.07
C ALA A 60 8.45 -10.64 -17.55
N LEU A 61 7.99 -11.87 -17.34
CA LEU A 61 6.61 -12.22 -17.69
C LEU A 61 5.65 -11.50 -16.73
N GLY A 62 4.97 -10.47 -17.22
CA GLY A 62 3.89 -9.75 -16.56
C GLY A 62 2.55 -10.04 -17.23
N PHE A 63 1.64 -9.08 -17.13
CA PHE A 63 0.31 -9.15 -17.74
C PHE A 63 0.04 -7.96 -18.65
N GLU A 64 -0.99 -8.07 -19.48
CA GLU A 64 -1.54 -6.99 -20.30
C GLU A 64 -2.94 -6.65 -19.75
N GLU A 65 -3.19 -5.37 -19.48
CA GLU A 65 -4.49 -4.88 -19.02
C GLU A 65 -5.54 -4.89 -20.14
N LEU A 66 -6.80 -5.03 -19.75
CA LEU A 66 -7.95 -4.87 -20.63
C LEU A 66 -8.84 -3.77 -20.06
N ASP A 67 -8.91 -2.64 -20.77
CA ASP A 67 -9.79 -1.53 -20.40
C ASP A 67 -11.26 -1.97 -20.38
N SER A 68 -11.96 -1.54 -19.34
CA SER A 68 -13.40 -1.74 -19.23
C SER A 68 -14.11 -0.98 -20.34
N LYS A 69 -14.97 -1.66 -21.12
CA LYS A 69 -15.81 -1.01 -22.15
C LYS A 69 -16.92 -0.13 -21.58
N PHE A 70 -17.08 -0.08 -20.25
CA PHE A 70 -18.08 0.74 -19.57
C PHE A 70 -17.44 2.02 -19.01
N LYS A 71 -17.88 3.19 -19.49
CA LYS A 71 -17.48 4.50 -18.94
C LYS A 71 -17.82 4.56 -17.44
N GLY A 72 -16.84 4.91 -16.60
CA GLY A 72 -16.99 5.05 -15.14
C GLY A 72 -16.68 3.80 -14.30
N SER A 73 -16.23 2.70 -14.91
CA SER A 73 -15.90 1.46 -14.20
C SER A 73 -14.41 1.40 -13.81
N SER A 74 -14.09 1.46 -12.51
CA SER A 74 -12.74 1.25 -11.93
C SER A 74 -12.27 -0.22 -11.93
N LYS A 75 -12.78 -1.06 -12.83
CA LYS A 75 -12.56 -2.51 -12.85
C LYS A 75 -11.37 -2.86 -13.74
N THR A 76 -10.31 -3.39 -13.14
CA THR A 76 -9.14 -3.92 -13.86
C THR A 76 -9.38 -5.36 -14.30
N PHE A 77 -9.19 -5.64 -15.59
CA PHE A 77 -9.25 -6.97 -16.17
C PHE A 77 -7.91 -7.34 -16.81
N VAL A 78 -7.55 -8.63 -16.74
CA VAL A 78 -6.35 -9.12 -17.42
C VAL A 78 -6.70 -9.61 -18.82
N LYS A 79 -6.12 -8.98 -19.85
CA LYS A 79 -6.19 -9.40 -21.25
C LYS A 79 -5.42 -10.70 -21.47
N GLY A 80 -4.18 -10.78 -21.00
CA GLY A 80 -3.31 -11.96 -21.14
C GLY A 80 -2.00 -11.80 -20.38
N SER A 81 -1.10 -12.78 -20.47
CA SER A 81 0.28 -12.62 -20.03
C SER A 81 1.16 -12.12 -21.17
N ALA A 82 2.08 -11.20 -20.88
CA ALA A 82 3.00 -10.60 -21.84
C ALA A 82 4.35 -10.33 -21.16
N PHE A 83 5.44 -10.33 -21.93
CA PHE A 83 6.73 -9.89 -21.42
C PHE A 83 6.74 -8.37 -21.31
N GLN A 84 7.17 -7.88 -20.15
CA GLN A 84 7.22 -6.46 -19.80
C GLN A 84 8.67 -6.08 -19.52
N ARG A 85 9.08 -4.88 -19.95
CA ARG A 85 10.44 -4.40 -19.71
C ARG A 85 10.66 -4.16 -18.22
N VAL A 86 11.77 -4.63 -17.66
CA VAL A 86 12.18 -4.33 -16.29
C VAL A 86 13.13 -3.14 -16.33
N ARG A 87 12.82 -2.07 -15.58
CA ARG A 87 13.63 -0.84 -15.55
C ARG A 87 14.61 -0.80 -14.38
N GLY A 88 14.38 -1.57 -13.34
CA GLY A 88 15.30 -1.69 -12.21
C GLY A 88 15.08 -2.94 -11.38
N VAL A 89 16.05 -3.24 -10.51
CA VAL A 89 15.97 -4.33 -9.53
C VAL A 89 16.20 -3.79 -8.14
N TYR A 90 15.63 -4.46 -7.15
CA TYR A 90 15.69 -4.04 -5.75
C TYR A 90 15.86 -5.24 -4.83
N ARG A 91 16.67 -5.07 -3.77
CA ARG A 91 16.78 -6.04 -2.67
C ARG A 91 16.89 -5.31 -1.33
N HIS A 92 16.26 -5.85 -0.29
CA HIS A 92 16.38 -5.38 1.08
C HIS A 92 16.36 -6.55 2.06
N ARG A 93 16.88 -6.34 3.28
CA ARG A 93 16.84 -7.37 4.33
C ARG A 93 15.56 -7.28 5.13
N VAL A 94 15.00 -8.43 5.50
CA VAL A 94 13.83 -8.53 6.37
C VAL A 94 14.04 -9.59 7.44
N ASP A 95 13.37 -9.40 8.59
CA ASP A 95 13.38 -10.29 9.76
C ASP A 95 12.25 -11.34 9.72
N ARG A 96 11.27 -11.15 8.83
CA ARG A 96 10.06 -11.97 8.74
C ARG A 96 9.50 -12.02 7.33
N VAL A 97 8.87 -13.13 6.98
CA VAL A 97 8.13 -13.30 5.71
C VAL A 97 6.83 -14.06 5.94
N PHE A 98 5.84 -13.78 5.10
CA PHE A 98 4.57 -14.50 5.06
C PHE A 98 4.66 -15.66 4.05
N GLU A 99 4.48 -16.88 4.55
CA GLU A 99 4.38 -18.09 3.74
C GLU A 99 2.93 -18.32 3.31
N ILE A 100 2.61 -17.97 2.07
CA ILE A 100 1.29 -18.16 1.46
C ILE A 100 1.27 -19.55 0.80
N ARG A 101 0.61 -20.51 1.45
CA ARG A 101 0.37 -21.82 0.85
C ARG A 101 -0.93 -21.78 0.07
N HIS A 102 -0.87 -22.09 -1.21
CA HIS A 102 -2.05 -22.16 -2.07
C HIS A 102 -2.12 -23.49 -2.82
N LEU A 103 -3.27 -23.77 -3.42
CA LEU A 103 -3.41 -24.90 -4.34
C LEU A 103 -2.52 -24.68 -5.56
N GLY A 104 -1.34 -25.30 -5.52
CA GLY A 104 -0.34 -25.16 -6.57
C GLY A 104 1.01 -24.65 -6.09
N GLY A 105 1.26 -24.47 -4.79
CA GLY A 105 2.61 -24.18 -4.33
C GLY A 105 2.64 -23.28 -3.11
N VAL A 106 3.81 -22.71 -2.90
CA VAL A 106 4.10 -21.78 -1.82
C VAL A 106 4.72 -20.53 -2.43
N VAL A 107 4.26 -19.37 -2.00
CA VAL A 107 4.88 -18.07 -2.27
C VAL A 107 5.28 -17.49 -0.92
N ARG A 108 6.49 -16.95 -0.82
CA ARG A 108 6.98 -16.30 0.41
C ARG A 108 7.32 -14.85 0.09
N THR A 109 6.81 -13.95 0.91
CA THR A 109 6.84 -12.52 0.60
C THR A 109 6.69 -11.67 1.86
N THR A 110 7.01 -10.39 1.78
CA THR A 110 6.81 -9.43 2.88
C THR A 110 5.31 -9.20 3.14
N GLY A 111 4.95 -8.79 4.35
CA GLY A 111 3.54 -8.60 4.73
C GLY A 111 2.82 -7.56 3.88
N ASP A 112 3.53 -6.53 3.45
CA ASP A 112 3.04 -5.42 2.62
C ASP A 112 3.02 -5.73 1.12
N HIS A 113 3.66 -6.83 0.71
CA HIS A 113 3.63 -7.22 -0.69
C HIS A 113 2.22 -7.62 -1.12
N SER A 114 1.79 -7.03 -2.23
CA SER A 114 0.45 -7.20 -2.74
C SER A 114 0.37 -8.37 -3.71
N VAL A 115 -0.61 -9.24 -3.50
CA VAL A 115 -0.92 -10.37 -4.38
C VAL A 115 -2.30 -10.16 -4.99
N PHE A 116 -2.43 -10.44 -6.29
CA PHE A 116 -3.71 -10.30 -6.95
C PHE A 116 -4.64 -11.49 -6.66
N ILE A 117 -5.83 -11.17 -6.16
CA ILE A 117 -6.92 -12.12 -5.98
C ILE A 117 -8.02 -11.88 -7.02
N ARG A 118 -8.74 -12.95 -7.35
CA ARG A 118 -9.88 -12.93 -8.25
C ARG A 118 -11.18 -12.79 -7.47
N THR A 119 -11.91 -11.71 -7.70
CA THR A 119 -13.22 -11.44 -7.10
C THR A 119 -14.34 -11.73 -8.10
N ARG A 120 -15.60 -11.53 -7.70
CA ARG A 120 -16.75 -11.61 -8.63
C ARG A 120 -16.73 -10.52 -9.69
N ASP A 121 -16.12 -9.38 -9.35
CA ASP A 121 -16.15 -8.14 -10.13
C ASP A 121 -14.88 -7.86 -10.93
N GLY A 122 -13.85 -8.71 -10.80
CA GLY A 122 -12.59 -8.53 -11.51
C GLY A 122 -11.42 -9.09 -10.73
N ILE A 123 -10.31 -8.37 -10.77
CA ILE A 123 -9.11 -8.67 -10.00
C ILE A 123 -8.92 -7.54 -8.98
N LYS A 124 -8.50 -7.91 -7.77
CA LYS A 124 -8.21 -6.97 -6.68
C LYS A 124 -6.82 -7.30 -6.13
N SER A 125 -6.04 -6.26 -5.86
CA SER A 125 -4.79 -6.36 -5.13
C SER A 125 -5.07 -6.45 -3.62
N VAL A 126 -4.47 -7.43 -2.93
CA VAL A 126 -4.60 -7.65 -1.48
C VAL A 126 -3.22 -7.93 -0.89
N GLN A 127 -2.90 -7.31 0.24
CA GLN A 127 -1.62 -7.51 0.92
C GLN A 127 -1.48 -8.95 1.43
N ALA A 128 -0.25 -9.46 1.45
CA ALA A 128 0.05 -10.81 1.91
C ALA A 128 -0.44 -11.08 3.33
N ARG A 129 -0.33 -10.08 4.24
CA ARG A 129 -0.82 -10.15 5.62
C ARG A 129 -2.34 -10.31 5.74
N ASP A 130 -3.09 -9.81 4.77
CA ASP A 130 -4.56 -9.77 4.77
C ASP A 130 -5.21 -10.92 4.01
N LEU A 131 -4.42 -11.74 3.31
CA LEU A 131 -4.91 -12.88 2.56
C LEU A 131 -5.57 -13.91 3.47
N LYS A 132 -6.75 -14.38 3.07
CA LYS A 132 -7.54 -15.34 3.83
C LYS A 132 -7.59 -16.71 3.15
N PRO A 133 -7.62 -17.81 3.91
CA PRO A 133 -7.93 -19.12 3.35
C PRO A 133 -9.25 -19.07 2.56
N GLY A 134 -9.20 -19.51 1.30
CA GLY A 134 -10.34 -19.43 0.37
C GLY A 134 -10.17 -18.38 -0.74
N ASP A 135 -9.30 -17.39 -0.56
CA ASP A 135 -8.98 -16.41 -1.60
C ASP A 135 -8.38 -17.09 -2.83
N VAL A 136 -8.73 -16.59 -4.02
CA VAL A 136 -8.32 -17.19 -5.29
C VAL A 136 -7.25 -16.33 -5.93
N LEU A 137 -5.99 -16.75 -5.88
CA LEU A 137 -4.89 -16.03 -6.50
C LEU A 137 -5.01 -16.02 -8.04
N VAL A 138 -4.67 -14.90 -8.66
CA VAL A 138 -4.52 -14.79 -10.11
C VAL A 138 -3.28 -15.58 -10.52
N SER A 139 -3.45 -16.59 -11.36
CA SER A 139 -2.38 -17.48 -11.81
C SER A 139 -2.57 -17.93 -13.24
N LEU A 140 -1.50 -18.37 -13.89
CA LEU A 140 -1.60 -19.07 -15.17
C LEU A 140 -1.96 -20.56 -14.96
N PRO A 141 -2.76 -21.15 -15.87
CA PRO A 141 -3.53 -20.45 -16.90
C PRO A 141 -4.76 -19.74 -16.33
N MET A 142 -5.17 -18.64 -16.96
CA MET A 142 -6.28 -17.82 -16.49
C MET A 142 -7.62 -18.46 -16.84
N LYS A 143 -8.53 -18.59 -15.88
CA LYS A 143 -9.92 -18.96 -16.18
C LYS A 143 -10.73 -17.71 -16.49
N VAL A 144 -11.31 -17.60 -17.67
CA VAL A 144 -12.19 -16.49 -18.06
C VAL A 144 -13.63 -16.97 -18.23
N ARG A 145 -14.61 -16.08 -18.05
CA ARG A 145 -16.01 -16.35 -18.40
C ARG A 145 -16.13 -16.23 -19.91
N GLY A 146 -16.67 -17.25 -20.57
CA GLY A 146 -17.07 -17.21 -21.97
C GLY A 146 -18.40 -16.48 -22.15
N THR A 147 -18.88 -16.40 -23.39
CA THR A 147 -20.21 -15.87 -23.74
C THR A 147 -21.30 -16.82 -23.27
N PHE A 148 -22.37 -16.30 -22.69
CA PHE A 148 -23.52 -17.11 -22.25
C PHE A 148 -24.12 -17.85 -23.46
N ALA A 149 -24.16 -19.17 -23.38
CA ALA A 149 -24.81 -20.03 -24.36
C ALA A 149 -26.18 -20.44 -23.80
N THR A 150 -27.24 -20.26 -24.59
CA THR A 150 -28.63 -20.52 -24.19
C THR A 150 -28.92 -21.98 -23.84
N ASP A 151 -28.09 -22.92 -24.27
CA ASP A 151 -28.20 -24.36 -24.05
C ASP A 151 -27.31 -24.89 -22.91
N ARG A 152 -26.23 -24.18 -22.54
CA ARG A 152 -25.19 -24.67 -21.60
C ARG A 152 -24.79 -23.69 -20.48
N GLY A 153 -25.41 -22.51 -20.42
CA GLY A 153 -25.04 -21.44 -19.49
C GLY A 153 -23.76 -20.71 -19.92
N THR A 154 -23.08 -20.02 -18.99
CA THR A 154 -21.78 -19.36 -19.29
C THR A 154 -20.62 -20.36 -19.19
N PRO A 155 -20.00 -20.81 -20.30
CA PRO A 155 -18.87 -21.71 -20.24
C PRO A 155 -17.65 -20.99 -19.64
N HIS A 156 -16.85 -21.69 -18.85
CA HIS A 156 -15.57 -21.16 -18.36
C HIS A 156 -14.44 -21.64 -19.27
N THR A 157 -13.84 -20.72 -20.03
CA THR A 157 -12.71 -21.05 -20.91
C THR A 157 -11.38 -20.78 -20.20
N THR A 158 -10.36 -21.56 -20.54
CA THR A 158 -8.99 -21.39 -20.04
C THR A 158 -8.22 -20.57 -21.07
N ARG A 159 -7.78 -19.38 -20.70
CA ARG A 159 -6.91 -18.52 -21.52
C ARG A 159 -5.44 -18.81 -21.18
N ALA A 160 -4.70 -19.22 -22.20
CA ALA A 160 -3.28 -19.51 -22.18
C ALA A 160 -2.46 -18.26 -22.56
N HIS A 161 -1.14 -18.30 -22.37
CA HIS A 161 -0.21 -17.31 -22.90
C HIS A 161 -0.26 -17.29 -24.43
N ALA A 162 -0.10 -16.10 -25.03
CA ALA A 162 0.00 -15.93 -26.47
C ALA A 162 1.47 -15.98 -26.88
N PHE A 163 1.86 -17.05 -27.58
CA PHE A 163 3.23 -17.24 -28.05
C PHE A 163 3.43 -16.52 -29.39
N ASP A 164 4.51 -15.75 -29.53
CA ASP A 164 4.90 -15.07 -30.77
C ASP A 164 5.94 -15.92 -31.52
N GLU A 165 5.46 -16.83 -32.38
CA GLU A 165 6.33 -17.73 -33.16
C GLU A 165 7.31 -16.98 -34.09
N ARG A 166 7.10 -15.68 -34.37
CA ARG A 166 8.01 -14.90 -35.23
C ARG A 166 9.36 -14.66 -34.58
N ARG A 167 9.44 -14.74 -33.25
CA ARG A 167 10.66 -14.50 -32.46
C ARG A 167 11.53 -15.74 -32.30
N ALA A 168 10.93 -16.93 -32.35
CA ALA A 168 11.69 -18.17 -32.21
C ALA A 168 12.61 -18.36 -33.44
N PRO A 169 13.89 -18.75 -33.26
CA PRO A 169 14.77 -19.04 -34.37
C PRO A 169 14.17 -20.18 -35.20
N ARG A 170 14.25 -20.05 -36.53
CA ARG A 170 13.70 -21.07 -37.45
C ARG A 170 14.58 -22.32 -37.53
N SER A 171 15.86 -22.17 -37.23
CA SER A 171 16.86 -23.23 -37.23
C SER A 171 17.82 -23.07 -36.06
N LEU A 172 18.40 -24.18 -35.58
CA LEU A 172 19.41 -24.23 -34.53
C LEU A 172 20.75 -24.69 -35.10
N GLU A 173 21.84 -24.01 -34.75
CA GLU A 173 23.19 -24.41 -35.17
C GLU A 173 23.67 -25.66 -34.42
N VAL A 174 24.05 -26.69 -35.19
CA VAL A 174 24.54 -27.96 -34.64
C VAL A 174 25.86 -27.74 -33.90
N ALA A 175 26.77 -26.97 -34.51
CA ALA A 175 28.04 -26.57 -33.92
C ALA A 175 28.29 -25.07 -34.14
N PRO A 176 28.06 -24.21 -33.13
CA PRO A 176 28.23 -22.78 -33.26
C PRO A 176 29.72 -22.48 -33.40
N ARG A 177 30.02 -21.51 -34.28
CA ARG A 177 31.38 -21.07 -34.54
C ARG A 177 31.85 -20.20 -33.38
N ASP A 178 33.02 -20.51 -32.84
CA ASP A 178 33.71 -19.61 -31.92
C ASP A 178 34.54 -18.65 -32.77
N GLU A 179 33.87 -17.64 -33.33
CA GLU A 179 34.49 -16.68 -34.26
C GLU A 179 35.69 -15.99 -33.63
N ALA A 180 35.63 -15.67 -32.34
CA ALA A 180 36.74 -15.06 -31.61
C ALA A 180 37.97 -15.99 -31.59
N THR A 181 37.79 -17.26 -31.21
CA THR A 181 38.91 -18.21 -31.19
C THR A 181 39.41 -18.55 -32.61
N ASP A 182 38.52 -18.61 -33.60
CA ASP A 182 38.85 -18.84 -35.01
C ASP A 182 39.66 -17.67 -35.59
N GLU A 183 39.29 -16.41 -35.31
CA GLU A 183 40.03 -15.20 -35.69
C GLU A 183 41.38 -15.10 -34.98
N GLN A 184 41.42 -15.39 -33.67
CA GLN A 184 42.65 -15.45 -32.90
C GLN A 184 43.62 -16.48 -33.47
N TYR A 185 43.13 -17.68 -33.82
CA TYR A 185 43.94 -18.72 -34.45
C TYR A 185 44.41 -18.32 -35.84
N ALA A 186 43.52 -17.77 -36.68
CA ALA A 186 43.85 -17.29 -38.02
C ALA A 186 44.91 -16.17 -37.97
N PHE A 187 44.79 -15.23 -37.03
CA PHE A 187 45.77 -14.18 -36.80
C PHE A 187 47.13 -14.76 -36.34
N VAL A 188 47.12 -15.73 -35.43
CA VAL A 188 48.35 -16.43 -34.97
C VAL A 188 49.06 -17.16 -36.12
N MET A 189 48.29 -17.78 -37.04
CA MET A 189 48.83 -18.44 -38.23
C MET A 189 49.37 -17.44 -39.26
N ALA A 190 48.63 -16.35 -39.50
CA ALA A 190 49.02 -15.33 -40.48
C ALA A 190 50.30 -14.59 -40.09
N GLN A 191 50.55 -14.41 -38.79
CA GLN A 191 51.74 -13.73 -38.25
C GLN A 191 52.94 -14.65 -38.00
N GLN A 192 52.87 -15.91 -38.46
CA GLN A 192 53.95 -16.88 -38.28
C GLN A 192 55.20 -16.48 -39.10
N GLY A 193 56.23 -16.01 -38.39
CA GLY A 193 57.50 -15.59 -38.98
C GLY A 193 57.65 -14.08 -39.17
N GLU A 194 56.56 -13.30 -39.04
CA GLU A 194 56.59 -11.84 -39.12
C GLU A 194 56.71 -11.16 -37.75
N MET A 195 56.12 -11.74 -36.69
CA MET A 195 56.16 -11.23 -35.32
C MET A 195 56.74 -12.26 -34.34
N SER A 196 57.33 -11.79 -33.24
CA SER A 196 57.76 -12.68 -32.16
C SER A 196 56.56 -13.32 -31.45
N GLN A 197 56.70 -14.57 -31.00
CA GLN A 197 55.59 -15.30 -30.35
C GLN A 197 55.03 -14.59 -29.11
N ALA A 198 55.87 -13.81 -28.41
CA ALA A 198 55.43 -13.01 -27.25
C ALA A 198 54.59 -11.79 -27.67
N ALA A 199 54.92 -11.15 -28.79
CA ALA A 199 54.14 -10.02 -29.32
C ALA A 199 52.77 -10.48 -29.86
N VAL A 200 52.74 -11.61 -30.57
CA VAL A 200 51.48 -12.23 -31.04
C VAL A 200 50.61 -12.64 -29.85
N ALA A 201 51.20 -13.26 -28.82
CA ALA A 201 50.51 -13.63 -27.58
C ALA A 201 49.85 -12.43 -26.90
N SER A 202 50.56 -11.31 -26.79
CA SER A 202 50.03 -10.07 -26.21
C SER A 202 48.92 -9.42 -27.03
N ALA A 203 48.98 -9.52 -28.36
CA ALA A 203 47.97 -8.93 -29.25
C ALA A 203 46.65 -9.72 -29.25
N VAL A 204 46.74 -11.04 -29.09
CA VAL A 204 45.62 -11.99 -29.17
C VAL A 204 45.04 -12.29 -27.79
N GLY A 205 45.76 -11.97 -26.71
CA GLY A 205 45.33 -12.20 -25.32
C GLY A 205 45.49 -13.65 -24.86
N VAL A 206 46.42 -14.41 -25.45
CA VAL A 206 46.70 -15.82 -25.11
C VAL A 206 48.15 -16.00 -24.66
N SER A 207 48.48 -17.11 -24.00
CA SER A 207 49.87 -17.34 -23.56
C SER A 207 50.81 -17.61 -24.73
N GLN A 208 52.09 -17.20 -24.60
CA GLN A 208 53.13 -17.48 -25.59
C GLN A 208 53.23 -18.99 -25.94
N MET A 209 53.05 -19.85 -24.94
CA MET A 209 53.02 -21.31 -25.12
C MET A 209 51.87 -21.76 -26.04
N THR A 210 50.70 -21.12 -25.91
CA THR A 210 49.52 -21.39 -26.75
C THR A 210 49.78 -21.03 -28.21
N VAL A 211 50.35 -19.84 -28.47
CA VAL A 211 50.78 -19.40 -29.81
C VAL A 211 51.80 -20.39 -30.40
N SER A 212 52.79 -20.79 -29.61
CA SER A 212 53.84 -21.72 -30.02
C SER A 212 53.31 -23.12 -30.36
N ASN A 213 52.30 -23.59 -29.61
CA ASN A 213 51.63 -24.86 -29.87
C ASN A 213 50.81 -24.78 -31.17
N TRP A 214 50.00 -23.72 -31.32
CA TRP A 214 49.17 -23.50 -32.50
C TRP A 214 50.00 -23.45 -33.79
N GLN A 215 51.10 -22.68 -33.82
CA GLN A 215 51.98 -22.55 -35.01
C GLN A 215 52.72 -23.85 -35.37
N ARG A 216 52.87 -24.77 -34.41
CA ARG A 216 53.45 -26.12 -34.62
C ARG A 216 52.39 -27.18 -34.95
N GLY A 217 51.12 -26.79 -35.11
CA GLY A 217 50.01 -27.71 -35.35
C GLY A 217 49.66 -28.60 -34.15
N ARG A 218 50.11 -28.25 -32.94
CA ARG A 218 49.78 -28.97 -31.69
C ARG A 218 48.74 -28.19 -30.90
N HIS A 219 47.81 -28.89 -30.24
CA HIS A 219 46.75 -28.24 -29.46
C HIS A 219 45.98 -27.16 -30.24
N VAL A 220 45.73 -27.40 -31.54
CA VAL A 220 44.86 -26.58 -32.37
C VAL A 220 43.53 -26.38 -31.64
N PRO A 221 42.94 -25.16 -31.62
CA PRO A 221 41.67 -24.93 -30.97
C PRO A 221 40.62 -25.95 -31.40
N ARG A 222 39.84 -26.44 -30.45
CA ARG A 222 38.79 -27.43 -30.72
C ARG A 222 37.81 -26.94 -31.78
N ALA A 223 37.53 -25.63 -31.84
CA ALA A 223 36.68 -25.02 -32.87
C ALA A 223 37.20 -25.28 -34.31
N VAL A 224 38.51 -25.16 -34.52
CA VAL A 224 39.17 -25.37 -35.83
C VAL A 224 39.33 -26.86 -36.15
N ALA A 225 39.65 -27.69 -35.16
CA ALA A 225 39.82 -29.14 -35.32
C ALA A 225 38.50 -29.89 -35.62
N VAL A 226 37.35 -29.31 -35.27
CA VAL A 226 36.01 -29.90 -35.47
C VAL A 226 35.57 -29.91 -36.94
N ARG A 227 36.23 -29.16 -37.84
CA ARG A 227 35.87 -29.05 -39.27
C ARG A 227 35.92 -30.37 -40.04
N SER A 228 36.82 -31.29 -39.69
CA SER A 228 36.88 -32.63 -40.31
C SER A 228 35.83 -33.61 -39.77
N ALA A 229 35.28 -33.36 -38.58
CA ALA A 229 34.24 -34.19 -37.93
C ALA A 229 32.81 -33.70 -38.21
N LEU A 230 32.66 -32.55 -38.88
CA LEU A 230 31.37 -31.95 -39.29
C LEU A 230 30.95 -32.32 -40.72
N ALA A 231 31.82 -32.95 -41.52
CA ALA A 231 31.60 -33.13 -42.96
C ALA A 231 30.27 -33.84 -43.32
N ASP A 232 29.78 -34.70 -42.42
CA ASP A 232 28.56 -35.49 -42.63
C ASP A 232 27.34 -34.97 -41.83
N LEU A 233 27.44 -33.82 -41.16
CA LEU A 233 26.35 -33.23 -40.38
C LEU A 233 25.86 -31.92 -40.99
N PRO A 234 24.55 -31.61 -40.87
CA PRO A 234 24.04 -30.30 -41.28
C PRO A 234 24.62 -29.19 -40.38
N GLU A 235 24.90 -28.02 -40.97
CA GLU A 235 25.38 -26.85 -40.20
C GLU A 235 24.32 -26.36 -39.20
N SER A 236 23.05 -26.39 -39.61
CA SER A 236 21.89 -26.06 -38.78
C SER A 236 20.71 -27.00 -39.05
N VAL A 237 19.81 -27.12 -38.08
CA VAL A 237 18.60 -27.96 -38.17
C VAL A 237 17.35 -27.13 -37.92
N ASP A 238 16.31 -27.35 -38.72
CA ASP A 238 15.04 -26.64 -38.59
C ASP A 238 14.33 -26.99 -37.28
N VAL A 239 13.68 -25.99 -36.70
CA VAL A 239 12.89 -26.13 -35.48
C VAL A 239 11.54 -26.74 -35.82
N THR A 240 11.46 -28.06 -35.69
CA THR A 240 10.27 -28.87 -36.02
C THR A 240 9.73 -29.61 -34.80
N PRO A 241 8.45 -30.05 -34.81
CA PRO A 241 7.94 -30.97 -33.79
C PRO A 241 8.76 -32.26 -33.66
N SER A 242 9.33 -32.78 -34.76
CA SER A 242 10.23 -33.94 -34.78
C SER A 242 11.49 -33.69 -33.94
N LEU A 243 12.16 -32.56 -34.14
CA LEU A 243 13.33 -32.15 -33.33
C LEU A 243 12.97 -31.96 -31.86
N MET A 244 11.81 -31.37 -31.56
CA MET A 244 11.34 -31.22 -30.18
C MET A 244 11.09 -32.57 -29.51
N LYS A 245 10.49 -33.53 -30.22
CA LYS A 245 10.29 -34.89 -29.72
C LYS A 245 11.64 -35.59 -29.44
N LEU A 246 12.65 -35.38 -30.28
CA LEU A 246 14.02 -35.85 -30.04
C LEU A 246 14.64 -35.24 -28.78
N PHE A 247 14.49 -33.93 -28.57
CA PHE A 247 14.92 -33.30 -27.31
C PHE A 247 14.21 -33.92 -26.10
N GLY A 248 12.92 -34.25 -26.23
CA GLY A 248 12.17 -34.97 -25.19
C GLY A 248 12.79 -36.33 -24.85
N TYR A 249 13.10 -37.14 -25.87
CA TYR A 249 13.79 -38.42 -25.67
C TYR A 249 15.19 -38.23 -25.06
N TYR A 250 15.91 -37.19 -25.46
CA TYR A 250 17.22 -36.91 -24.89
C TYR A 250 17.14 -36.45 -23.43
N THR A 251 16.11 -35.70 -23.05
CA THR A 251 15.86 -35.34 -21.66
C THR A 251 15.54 -36.57 -20.81
N ALA A 252 14.81 -37.55 -21.35
CA ALA A 252 14.49 -38.81 -20.68
C ALA A 252 15.71 -39.71 -20.54
N GLU A 253 16.25 -40.18 -21.67
CA GLU A 253 17.18 -41.30 -21.73
C GLU A 253 18.50 -40.97 -22.43
N GLY A 254 18.70 -39.69 -22.77
CA GLY A 254 19.87 -39.22 -23.51
C GLY A 254 21.04 -38.79 -22.62
N ARG A 255 22.25 -39.06 -23.08
CA ARG A 255 23.49 -38.62 -22.43
C ARG A 255 24.52 -38.17 -23.46
N GLU A 256 25.30 -37.16 -23.08
CA GLU A 256 26.53 -36.78 -23.76
C GLU A 256 27.72 -37.35 -22.97
N ASN A 257 28.59 -38.09 -23.65
CA ASN A 257 29.83 -38.63 -23.10
C ASN A 257 30.89 -38.76 -24.21
N GLY A 258 31.23 -37.64 -24.85
CA GLY A 258 32.07 -37.61 -26.06
C GLY A 258 31.36 -38.07 -27.33
N CYS A 259 30.17 -38.64 -27.20
CA CYS A 259 29.24 -39.01 -28.27
C CYS A 259 27.80 -38.88 -27.74
N LEU A 260 26.81 -38.92 -28.64
CA LEU A 260 25.40 -38.91 -28.27
C LEU A 260 24.92 -40.33 -28.05
N GLU A 261 24.34 -40.60 -26.89
CA GLU A 261 23.85 -41.93 -26.51
C GLU A 261 22.42 -41.85 -25.97
N PHE A 262 21.55 -42.75 -26.44
CA PHE A 262 20.24 -43.00 -25.84
C PHE A 262 20.21 -44.43 -25.27
N THR A 263 19.64 -44.61 -24.08
CA THR A 263 19.55 -45.93 -23.42
C THR A 263 18.10 -46.25 -23.08
N PHE A 264 17.50 -47.21 -23.76
CA PHE A 264 16.10 -47.60 -23.55
C PHE A 264 15.99 -49.05 -23.06
N GLY A 265 14.83 -49.46 -22.58
CA GLY A 265 14.56 -50.84 -22.25
C GLY A 265 14.55 -51.72 -23.51
N THR A 266 15.14 -52.91 -23.45
CA THR A 266 15.15 -53.83 -24.62
C THR A 266 13.74 -54.27 -25.06
N HIS A 267 12.74 -54.10 -24.20
CA HIS A 267 11.34 -54.42 -24.45
C HIS A 267 10.57 -53.29 -25.16
N GLU A 268 11.23 -52.19 -25.54
CA GLU A 268 10.62 -50.99 -26.13
C GLU A 268 11.09 -50.75 -27.58
N PRO A 269 10.93 -51.73 -28.49
CA PRO A 269 11.46 -51.63 -29.86
C PRO A 269 10.87 -50.47 -30.65
N ASP A 270 9.64 -50.07 -30.34
CA ASP A 270 8.96 -48.95 -31.00
C ASP A 270 9.64 -47.61 -30.68
N LEU A 271 10.13 -47.42 -29.44
CA LEU A 271 10.88 -46.23 -29.05
C LEU A 271 12.23 -46.18 -29.75
N HIS A 272 12.90 -47.33 -29.86
CA HIS A 272 14.16 -47.43 -30.61
C HIS A 272 13.95 -47.00 -32.07
N ALA A 273 12.94 -47.57 -32.73
CA ALA A 273 12.64 -47.28 -34.13
C ALA A 273 12.28 -45.81 -34.35
N ASP A 274 11.49 -45.21 -33.44
CA ASP A 274 11.09 -43.81 -33.51
C ASP A 274 12.27 -42.86 -33.35
N VAL A 275 13.17 -43.08 -32.38
CA VAL A 275 14.38 -42.25 -32.21
C VAL A 275 15.31 -42.36 -33.42
N ILE A 276 15.51 -43.57 -33.96
CA ILE A 276 16.34 -43.79 -35.15
C ILE A 276 15.75 -43.06 -36.36
N ALA A 277 14.43 -43.18 -36.58
CA ALA A 277 13.75 -42.52 -37.68
C ALA A 277 13.87 -40.99 -37.58
N LEU A 278 13.64 -40.42 -36.39
CA LEU A 278 13.73 -38.98 -36.17
C LEU A 278 15.17 -38.46 -36.34
N MET A 279 16.19 -39.22 -35.91
CA MET A 279 17.60 -38.85 -36.10
C MET A 279 18.02 -38.90 -37.57
N ARG A 280 17.53 -39.89 -38.33
CA ARG A 280 17.71 -39.97 -39.79
C ARG A 280 17.03 -38.81 -40.51
N GLU A 281 15.81 -38.47 -40.11
CA GLU A 281 15.05 -37.34 -40.65
C GLU A 281 15.75 -35.99 -40.39
N THR A 282 16.20 -35.76 -39.14
CA THR A 282 16.65 -34.43 -38.69
C THR A 282 18.15 -34.19 -38.95
N PHE A 283 18.99 -35.21 -38.79
CA PHE A 283 20.45 -35.09 -38.83
C PHE A 283 21.11 -35.95 -39.91
N HIS A 284 20.36 -36.81 -40.60
CA HIS A 284 20.86 -37.72 -41.65
C HIS A 284 21.95 -38.67 -41.18
N VAL A 285 21.90 -39.08 -39.90
CA VAL A 285 22.88 -40.00 -39.29
C VAL A 285 22.27 -41.34 -38.92
N GLU A 286 23.08 -42.40 -39.02
CA GLU A 286 22.74 -43.74 -38.53
C GLU A 286 23.47 -44.04 -37.22
N PRO A 287 22.81 -44.73 -36.27
CA PRO A 287 23.45 -45.13 -35.02
C PRO A 287 24.12 -46.49 -35.10
N ARG A 288 24.97 -46.74 -34.10
CA ARG A 288 25.35 -48.08 -33.67
C ARG A 288 24.42 -48.52 -32.53
N VAL A 289 23.66 -49.59 -32.76
CA VAL A 289 22.77 -50.18 -31.74
C VAL A 289 23.47 -51.36 -31.06
N THR A 290 23.57 -51.34 -29.74
CA THR A 290 24.21 -52.40 -28.95
C THR A 290 23.33 -52.80 -27.78
N ALA A 291 22.99 -54.09 -27.66
CA ALA A 291 22.32 -54.62 -26.48
C ALA A 291 23.32 -54.76 -25.33
N THR A 292 22.93 -54.35 -24.12
CA THR A 292 23.75 -54.48 -22.91
C THR A 292 23.33 -55.69 -22.07
N ALA A 293 24.18 -56.11 -21.14
CA ALA A 293 23.87 -57.20 -20.22
C ALA A 293 22.70 -56.89 -19.27
N ASP A 294 22.34 -55.61 -19.10
CA ASP A 294 21.37 -55.13 -18.12
C ASP A 294 19.94 -54.97 -18.70
N ASN A 295 19.57 -55.75 -19.73
CA ASN A 295 18.29 -55.63 -20.45
C ASN A 295 18.00 -54.22 -21.02
N SER A 296 19.02 -53.42 -21.29
CA SER A 296 18.88 -52.14 -21.99
C SER A 296 19.55 -52.16 -23.36
N THR A 297 18.98 -51.42 -24.30
CA THR A 297 19.52 -51.21 -25.64
C THR A 297 20.10 -49.81 -25.74
N LYS A 298 21.37 -49.75 -26.15
CA LYS A 298 22.11 -48.50 -26.29
C LYS A 298 22.19 -48.11 -27.77
N ILE A 299 21.70 -46.91 -28.08
CA ILE A 299 21.73 -46.31 -29.42
C ILE A 299 22.80 -45.22 -29.39
N THR A 300 23.96 -45.48 -29.99
CA THR A 300 25.12 -44.57 -29.97
C THR A 300 25.34 -43.93 -31.33
N TYR A 301 25.43 -42.60 -31.36
CA TYR A 301 25.89 -41.82 -32.50
C TYR A 301 27.28 -41.27 -32.20
N HIS A 302 28.30 -41.78 -32.90
CA HIS A 302 29.72 -41.45 -32.69
C HIS A 302 30.09 -40.06 -33.21
N SER A 303 29.40 -39.03 -32.72
CA SER A 303 29.65 -37.63 -33.05
C SER A 303 29.65 -36.77 -31.78
N ALA A 304 30.81 -36.19 -31.47
CA ALA A 304 30.96 -35.26 -30.37
C ALA A 304 30.22 -33.92 -30.60
N PRO A 305 30.22 -33.32 -31.82
CA PRO A 305 29.39 -32.14 -32.10
C PRO A 305 27.91 -32.37 -31.81
N LEU A 306 27.39 -33.52 -32.23
CA LEU A 306 25.98 -33.89 -32.03
C LEU A 306 25.64 -34.09 -30.55
N GLY A 307 26.50 -34.78 -29.79
CA GLY A 307 26.33 -34.88 -28.33
C GLY A 307 26.30 -33.52 -27.65
N ARG A 308 27.22 -32.62 -28.02
CA ARG A 308 27.29 -31.24 -27.50
C ARG A 308 26.09 -30.40 -27.89
N PHE A 309 25.51 -30.60 -29.08
CA PHE A 309 24.28 -29.93 -29.50
C PHE A 309 23.13 -30.22 -28.54
N PHE A 310 22.85 -31.50 -28.26
CA PHE A 310 21.80 -31.89 -27.32
C PHE A 310 22.10 -31.44 -25.89
N ALA A 311 23.35 -31.58 -25.44
CA ALA A 311 23.79 -31.12 -24.13
C ALA A 311 23.59 -29.62 -23.91
N ARG A 312 23.87 -28.79 -24.93
CA ARG A 312 23.72 -27.33 -24.87
C ARG A 312 22.26 -26.91 -24.65
N HIS A 313 21.32 -27.60 -25.30
CA HIS A 313 19.90 -27.25 -25.22
C HIS A 313 19.17 -27.91 -24.05
N CYS A 314 19.53 -29.14 -23.68
CA CYS A 314 18.79 -29.93 -22.69
C CYS A 314 19.56 -30.20 -21.39
N GLY A 315 20.83 -29.82 -21.30
CA GLY A 315 21.74 -30.20 -20.21
C GLY A 315 22.22 -31.66 -20.25
N THR A 316 23.28 -31.96 -19.50
CA THR A 316 23.87 -33.31 -19.41
C THR A 316 23.85 -33.83 -17.99
N GLY A 317 23.38 -35.07 -17.78
CA GLY A 317 23.29 -35.68 -16.46
C GLY A 317 21.97 -35.37 -15.74
N SER A 318 21.52 -36.28 -14.89
CA SER A 318 20.13 -36.32 -14.41
C SER A 318 19.70 -35.10 -13.57
N HIS A 319 20.64 -34.43 -12.88
CA HIS A 319 20.35 -33.24 -12.08
C HIS A 319 20.41 -31.93 -12.89
N GLU A 320 21.16 -31.92 -13.98
CA GLU A 320 21.39 -30.74 -14.81
C GLU A 320 20.53 -30.73 -16.07
N LYS A 321 19.64 -31.72 -16.26
CA LYS A 321 18.64 -31.68 -17.33
C LYS A 321 17.75 -30.44 -17.18
N ARG A 322 17.43 -29.82 -18.31
CA ARG A 322 16.62 -28.61 -18.48
C ARG A 322 15.72 -28.75 -19.70
N VAL A 323 14.68 -27.94 -19.78
CA VAL A 323 13.90 -27.78 -21.00
C VAL A 323 14.68 -26.90 -21.98
N PRO A 324 14.73 -27.22 -23.29
CA PRO A 324 15.26 -26.33 -24.31
C PRO A 324 14.71 -24.90 -24.21
N GLY A 325 15.59 -23.91 -24.11
CA GLY A 325 15.19 -22.50 -23.96
C GLY A 325 14.25 -21.99 -25.07
N ILE A 326 14.39 -22.53 -26.28
CA ILE A 326 13.51 -22.19 -27.41
C ILE A 326 12.02 -22.53 -27.17
N LEU A 327 11.72 -23.52 -26.32
CA LEU A 327 10.34 -23.92 -26.03
C LEU A 327 9.53 -22.82 -25.32
N TRP A 328 10.19 -21.82 -24.72
CA TRP A 328 9.52 -20.67 -24.12
C TRP A 328 8.86 -19.74 -25.14
N ASP A 329 9.26 -19.81 -26.40
CA ASP A 329 8.77 -18.93 -27.48
C ASP A 329 7.99 -19.70 -28.57
N LEU A 330 7.98 -21.04 -28.52
CA LEU A 330 7.30 -21.89 -29.52
C LEU A 330 5.83 -22.17 -29.17
N ALA A 331 4.97 -22.30 -30.19
CA ALA A 331 3.59 -22.67 -29.94
C ALA A 331 3.43 -24.11 -29.45
N ARG A 332 2.24 -24.37 -28.92
CA ARG A 332 1.81 -25.61 -28.26
C ARG A 332 2.19 -26.91 -28.99
N LYS A 333 2.12 -26.96 -30.33
CA LYS A 333 2.44 -28.17 -31.12
C LYS A 333 3.86 -28.68 -30.87
N HIS A 334 4.81 -27.77 -30.69
CA HIS A 334 6.22 -28.07 -30.43
C HIS A 334 6.42 -28.59 -29.00
N PHE A 335 5.79 -27.91 -28.04
CA PHE A 335 5.84 -28.33 -26.63
C PHE A 335 5.17 -29.69 -26.39
N GLU A 336 4.03 -29.96 -27.04
CA GLU A 336 3.38 -31.28 -26.98
C GLU A 336 4.27 -32.37 -27.56
N ALA A 337 5.00 -32.10 -28.65
CA ALA A 337 5.95 -33.07 -29.21
C ALA A 337 7.12 -33.35 -28.27
N TYR A 338 7.73 -32.31 -27.68
CA TYR A 338 8.76 -32.46 -26.64
C TYR A 338 8.27 -33.29 -25.46
N LEU A 339 7.11 -32.92 -24.93
CA LEU A 339 6.54 -33.59 -23.77
C LEU A 339 6.12 -35.03 -24.09
N THR A 340 5.76 -35.33 -25.34
CA THR A 340 5.49 -36.70 -25.81
C THR A 340 6.77 -37.54 -25.80
N GLY A 341 7.87 -37.04 -26.35
CA GLY A 341 9.16 -37.75 -26.31
C GLY A 341 9.62 -38.01 -24.88
N TYR A 342 9.50 -37.00 -24.00
CA TYR A 342 9.88 -37.16 -22.59
C TYR A 342 8.96 -38.13 -21.83
N ALA A 343 7.65 -38.05 -22.06
CA ALA A 343 6.66 -38.91 -21.42
C ALA A 343 6.71 -40.37 -21.89
N LEU A 344 7.09 -40.61 -23.15
CA LEU A 344 7.29 -41.96 -23.68
C LEU A 344 8.59 -42.60 -23.16
N GLY A 345 9.63 -41.79 -22.94
CA GLY A 345 10.91 -42.27 -22.39
C GLY A 345 10.85 -42.57 -20.89
N ASP A 346 10.43 -41.60 -20.07
CA ASP A 346 10.55 -41.68 -18.59
C ASP A 346 9.21 -41.37 -17.87
N GLY A 347 8.10 -41.37 -18.61
CA GLY A 347 6.76 -41.13 -18.09
C GLY A 347 5.91 -42.39 -18.00
N TYR A 348 4.86 -42.34 -17.17
CA TYR A 348 3.84 -43.40 -17.15
C TYR A 348 2.44 -42.83 -16.90
N VAL A 349 1.44 -43.53 -17.42
CA VAL A 349 0.04 -43.21 -17.16
C VAL A 349 -0.46 -44.03 -15.97
N THR A 350 -0.90 -43.33 -14.94
CA THR A 350 -1.52 -43.95 -13.75
C THR A 350 -2.84 -44.65 -14.10
N ARG A 351 -3.31 -45.57 -13.24
CA ARG A 351 -4.63 -46.21 -13.39
C ARG A 351 -5.80 -45.23 -13.50
N GLU A 352 -5.64 -44.02 -12.95
CA GLU A 352 -6.64 -42.94 -13.02
C GLU A 352 -6.58 -42.12 -14.32
N GLY A 353 -5.71 -42.50 -15.27
CA GLY A 353 -5.52 -41.80 -16.54
C GLY A 353 -4.71 -40.50 -16.45
N LYS A 354 -4.00 -40.27 -15.34
CA LYS A 354 -3.09 -39.10 -15.18
C LYS A 354 -1.70 -39.46 -15.69
N LEU A 355 -1.05 -38.56 -16.41
CA LEU A 355 0.37 -38.69 -16.72
C LEU A 355 1.19 -38.35 -15.48
N SER A 356 2.21 -39.15 -15.21
CA SER A 356 3.19 -38.91 -14.17
C SER A 356 4.59 -39.00 -14.77
N ILE A 357 5.41 -37.98 -14.51
CA ILE A 357 6.81 -37.94 -14.91
C ILE A 357 7.64 -37.64 -13.67
N THR A 358 8.71 -38.39 -13.43
CA THR A 358 9.52 -38.26 -12.22
C THR A 358 10.95 -37.92 -12.59
N SER A 359 11.55 -36.90 -11.97
CA SER A 359 12.94 -36.51 -12.24
C SER A 359 13.64 -36.06 -10.97
N VAL A 360 14.96 -36.24 -10.92
CA VAL A 360 15.85 -35.71 -9.87
C VAL A 360 16.31 -34.27 -10.16
N SER A 361 15.95 -33.70 -11.32
CA SER A 361 16.11 -32.27 -11.61
C SER A 361 14.85 -31.52 -11.21
N LYS A 362 14.90 -30.76 -10.09
CA LYS A 362 13.81 -29.87 -9.67
C LYS A 362 13.54 -28.80 -10.73
N GLN A 363 14.61 -28.25 -11.30
CA GLN A 363 14.54 -27.18 -12.28
C GLN A 363 13.80 -27.63 -13.55
N LEU A 364 14.11 -28.82 -14.09
CA LEU A 364 13.40 -29.39 -15.22
C LEU A 364 11.89 -29.47 -14.98
N LEU A 365 11.47 -29.99 -13.81
CA LEU A 365 10.05 -30.13 -13.52
C LEU A 365 9.36 -28.78 -13.23
N LEU A 366 10.08 -27.79 -12.70
CA LEU A 366 9.58 -26.42 -12.57
C LEU A 366 9.37 -25.76 -13.95
N GLU A 367 10.32 -25.90 -14.86
CA GLU A 367 10.22 -25.39 -16.24
C GLU A 367 9.07 -26.04 -16.99
N LEU A 368 8.98 -27.38 -16.95
CA LEU A 368 7.86 -28.12 -17.53
C LEU A 368 6.52 -27.68 -16.94
N ARG A 369 6.47 -27.42 -15.64
CA ARG A 369 5.26 -26.96 -14.95
C ARG A 369 4.84 -25.57 -15.40
N TRP A 370 5.79 -24.65 -15.55
CA TRP A 370 5.56 -23.31 -16.07
C TRP A 370 5.10 -23.32 -17.53
N LEU A 371 5.76 -24.09 -18.41
CA LEU A 371 5.33 -24.27 -19.80
C LEU A 371 3.94 -24.90 -19.89
N CYS A 372 3.65 -25.91 -19.07
CA CYS A 372 2.31 -26.47 -18.94
C CYS A 372 1.30 -25.38 -18.57
N ALA A 373 1.59 -24.52 -17.59
CA ALA A 373 0.72 -23.43 -17.20
C ALA A 373 0.52 -22.40 -18.33
N MET A 374 1.59 -22.01 -19.03
CA MET A 374 1.55 -21.08 -20.15
C MET A 374 0.75 -21.62 -21.34
N HIS A 375 0.83 -22.92 -21.65
CA HIS A 375 0.05 -23.57 -22.72
C HIS A 375 -1.37 -23.99 -22.30
N GLY A 376 -1.82 -23.63 -21.09
CA GLY A 376 -3.17 -23.94 -20.63
C GLY A 376 -3.38 -25.41 -20.22
N MET A 377 -2.33 -26.08 -19.76
CA MET A 377 -2.32 -27.45 -19.25
C MET A 377 -2.09 -27.46 -17.73
N PRO A 378 -3.16 -27.51 -16.91
CA PRO A 378 -3.02 -27.59 -15.46
C PRO A 378 -2.22 -28.82 -15.03
N SER A 379 -1.12 -28.60 -14.32
CA SER A 379 -0.24 -29.64 -13.77
C SER A 379 0.01 -29.42 -12.28
N GLY A 380 0.28 -30.51 -11.56
CA GLY A 380 0.72 -30.51 -10.18
C GLY A 380 2.16 -31.01 -10.08
N MET A 381 2.90 -30.51 -9.10
CA MET A 381 4.23 -31.01 -8.79
C MET A 381 4.25 -31.45 -7.32
N ARG A 382 4.86 -32.60 -7.03
CA ARG A 382 5.06 -33.08 -5.66
C ARG A 382 6.48 -33.58 -5.47
N ARG A 383 6.97 -33.43 -4.24
CA ARG A 383 8.24 -33.98 -3.79
C ARG A 383 8.06 -35.47 -3.44
N VAL A 384 9.01 -36.30 -3.85
CA VAL A 384 9.01 -37.75 -3.63
C VAL A 384 10.38 -38.17 -3.10
N GLN A 385 10.40 -38.92 -2.00
CA GLN A 385 11.63 -39.50 -1.46
C GLN A 385 11.76 -40.94 -1.99
N MET A 386 12.82 -41.23 -2.73
CA MET A 386 13.11 -42.59 -3.20
C MET A 386 13.85 -43.36 -2.11
N LYS A 387 13.38 -44.56 -1.77
CA LYS A 387 13.99 -45.41 -0.73
C LYS A 387 15.43 -45.82 -1.12
N ALA A 388 16.33 -45.82 -0.13
CA ALA A 388 17.69 -46.34 -0.26
C ALA A 388 17.71 -47.85 -0.56
N GLY A 389 18.78 -48.34 -1.21
CA GLY A 389 19.04 -49.77 -1.38
C GLY A 389 18.76 -50.36 -2.77
N ARG A 390 18.43 -49.53 -3.77
CA ARG A 390 18.46 -49.96 -5.18
C ARG A 390 19.91 -50.18 -5.61
N ILE A 391 20.23 -51.34 -6.17
CA ILE A 391 21.60 -51.65 -6.61
C ILE A 391 21.72 -51.29 -8.10
N LEU A 392 22.62 -50.35 -8.42
CA LEU A 392 23.00 -50.06 -9.80
C LEU A 392 24.49 -50.36 -9.95
N LYS A 393 24.87 -51.26 -10.88
CA LYS A 393 26.26 -51.68 -11.11
C LYS A 393 27.00 -52.07 -9.81
N HIS A 394 26.36 -52.92 -9.00
CA HIS A 394 26.89 -53.39 -7.71
C HIS A 394 27.12 -52.31 -6.64
N ARG A 395 26.56 -51.10 -6.81
CA ARG A 395 26.59 -50.03 -5.80
C ARG A 395 25.17 -49.76 -5.27
N PRO A 396 24.95 -49.76 -3.95
CA PRO A 396 23.67 -49.34 -3.38
C PRO A 396 23.50 -47.83 -3.57
N LEU A 397 22.41 -47.43 -4.20
CA LEU A 397 22.06 -46.02 -4.37
C LEU A 397 21.54 -45.45 -3.04
N PRO A 398 21.98 -44.24 -2.65
CA PRO A 398 21.46 -43.55 -1.47
C PRO A 398 19.99 -43.16 -1.68
N ALA A 399 19.29 -42.89 -0.58
CA ALA A 399 17.99 -42.25 -0.66
C ALA A 399 18.14 -40.93 -1.43
N THR A 400 17.36 -40.76 -2.49
CA THR A 400 17.47 -39.62 -3.40
C THR A 400 16.14 -38.87 -3.42
N GLU A 401 16.22 -37.55 -3.28
CA GLU A 401 15.07 -36.69 -3.43
C GLU A 401 14.77 -36.49 -4.93
N ALA A 402 13.50 -36.73 -5.30
CA ALA A 402 13.01 -36.56 -6.65
C ALA A 402 11.73 -35.73 -6.64
N TRP A 403 11.36 -35.20 -7.79
CA TRP A 403 10.12 -34.48 -8.02
C TRP A 403 9.27 -35.24 -9.02
N ASN A 404 7.96 -35.13 -8.88
CA ASN A 404 7.01 -35.78 -9.77
C ASN A 404 6.01 -34.75 -10.30
N LEU A 405 5.97 -34.61 -11.61
CA LEU A 405 5.03 -33.79 -12.37
C LEU A 405 3.82 -34.66 -12.74
N ILE A 406 2.62 -34.18 -12.39
CA ILE A 406 1.37 -34.87 -12.62
C ILE A 406 0.49 -34.00 -13.51
N ILE A 407 0.13 -34.52 -14.68
CA ILE A 407 -0.83 -33.89 -15.60
C ILE A 407 -2.14 -34.67 -15.53
N GLY A 408 -3.22 -33.95 -15.19
CA GLY A 408 -4.53 -34.56 -14.99
C GLY A 408 -5.11 -35.18 -16.26
N LYS A 409 -5.99 -36.18 -16.11
CA LYS A 409 -6.63 -36.90 -17.24
C LYS A 409 -7.31 -36.01 -18.29
N THR A 410 -7.83 -34.85 -17.88
CA THR A 410 -8.49 -33.86 -18.77
C THR A 410 -7.53 -32.84 -19.37
N SER A 411 -6.29 -32.79 -18.88
CA SER A 411 -5.23 -31.88 -19.31
C SER A 411 -4.15 -32.59 -20.13
N HIS A 412 -4.12 -33.92 -20.05
CA HIS A 412 -3.25 -34.81 -20.79
C HIS A 412 -3.60 -34.77 -22.29
N TRP A 413 -2.66 -34.35 -23.15
CA TRP A 413 -2.92 -34.08 -24.58
C TRP A 413 -3.03 -35.35 -25.44
N MET A 414 -2.43 -36.47 -25.03
CA MET A 414 -2.54 -37.77 -25.71
C MET A 414 -3.90 -38.47 -25.48
N VAL A 415 -4.79 -37.93 -24.64
CA VAL A 415 -6.16 -38.44 -24.40
C VAL A 415 -7.16 -37.45 -24.97
N ARG A 416 -8.03 -37.89 -25.90
CA ARG A 416 -8.96 -37.00 -26.60
C ARG A 416 -10.21 -36.61 -25.77
N ASP A 417 -10.53 -35.33 -25.89
CA ASP A 417 -11.85 -34.68 -25.86
C ASP A 417 -12.69 -34.75 -24.57
N ARG A 418 -12.39 -33.86 -23.61
CA ARG A 418 -13.31 -33.40 -22.55
C ARG A 418 -13.01 -31.96 -22.11
N GLU A 419 -14.01 -31.28 -21.56
CA GLU A 419 -13.88 -29.96 -20.95
C GLU A 419 -12.79 -29.95 -19.85
N ARG A 420 -11.87 -29.00 -19.98
CA ARG A 420 -10.66 -28.93 -19.16
C ARG A 420 -10.96 -28.26 -17.82
N GLN A 421 -10.97 -29.02 -16.74
CA GLN A 421 -11.16 -28.49 -15.39
C GLN A 421 -9.82 -28.22 -14.69
N GLY A 422 -9.35 -26.97 -14.73
CA GLY A 422 -8.19 -26.54 -13.93
C GLY A 422 -8.54 -26.29 -12.45
N LYS A 423 -7.65 -26.64 -11.52
CA LYS A 423 -7.78 -26.23 -10.11
C LYS A 423 -7.33 -24.77 -9.95
N ARG A 424 -8.17 -23.95 -9.31
CA ARG A 424 -7.86 -22.55 -8.98
C ARG A 424 -6.75 -22.51 -7.92
N ALA A 425 -5.91 -21.48 -7.93
CA ALA A 425 -4.91 -21.25 -6.90
C ALA A 425 -5.57 -20.69 -5.64
N ILE A 426 -6.26 -21.57 -4.91
CA ILE A 426 -6.97 -21.20 -3.68
C ILE A 426 -5.99 -21.18 -2.53
N VAL A 427 -5.91 -20.07 -1.80
CA VAL A 427 -5.13 -19.92 -0.57
C VAL A 427 -5.62 -20.92 0.47
N ARG A 428 -4.70 -21.68 1.06
CA ARG A 428 -4.97 -22.70 2.09
C ARG A 428 -4.58 -22.22 3.47
N SER A 429 -3.45 -21.54 3.58
CA SER A 429 -2.97 -20.96 4.82
C SER A 429 -1.99 -19.84 4.52
N VAL A 430 -1.98 -18.84 5.38
CA VAL A 430 -1.01 -17.76 5.40
C VAL A 430 -0.38 -17.79 6.78
N VAL A 431 0.95 -17.93 6.85
CA VAL A 431 1.67 -18.08 8.11
C VAL A 431 2.90 -17.19 8.08
N GLU A 432 3.01 -16.28 9.04
CA GLU A 432 4.22 -15.49 9.26
C GLU A 432 5.33 -16.37 9.84
N LYS A 433 6.55 -16.23 9.33
CA LYS A 433 7.73 -16.99 9.75
C LYS A 433 8.92 -16.05 9.96
N PRO A 434 9.79 -16.34 10.95
CA PRO A 434 11.08 -15.67 11.05
C PRO A 434 11.89 -15.98 9.79
N PHE A 435 12.57 -14.97 9.28
CA PHE A 435 13.41 -15.05 8.10
C PHE A 435 14.62 -14.14 8.30
N ASP A 436 15.80 -14.60 7.93
CA ASP A 436 17.01 -13.78 7.97
C ASP A 436 17.66 -13.87 6.59
N GLY A 437 17.42 -12.85 5.77
CA GLY A 437 17.90 -12.82 4.40
C GLY A 437 17.34 -11.66 3.58
N PHE A 438 17.73 -11.64 2.32
CA PHE A 438 17.24 -10.65 1.37
C PHE A 438 15.91 -11.10 0.74
N VAL A 439 15.03 -10.14 0.55
CA VAL A 439 13.87 -10.22 -0.34
C VAL A 439 14.11 -9.31 -1.54
N TYR A 440 13.51 -9.69 -2.67
CA TYR A 440 13.85 -9.17 -3.99
C TYR A 440 12.62 -8.68 -4.74
N ASP A 441 12.80 -7.68 -5.61
CA ASP A 441 11.75 -7.12 -6.45
C ASP A 441 12.26 -6.65 -7.83
N LEU A 442 11.36 -6.61 -8.82
CA LEU A 442 11.56 -6.15 -10.19
C LEU A 442 10.82 -4.82 -10.42
N CYS A 443 11.54 -3.70 -10.38
CA CYS A 443 10.96 -2.38 -10.47
C CYS A 443 10.71 -1.93 -11.92
N GLY A 444 9.60 -1.20 -12.12
CA GLY A 444 9.29 -0.54 -13.39
C GLY A 444 8.94 -1.49 -14.54
N CYS A 445 8.33 -2.65 -14.23
CA CYS A 445 7.54 -3.38 -15.22
C CYS A 445 6.38 -2.46 -15.68
N ASP A 446 6.05 -2.39 -16.98
CA ASP A 446 5.08 -1.38 -17.48
C ASP A 446 3.66 -1.44 -16.86
N ASN A 447 3.31 -2.55 -16.18
CA ASN A 447 2.08 -2.71 -15.38
C ASN A 447 2.37 -3.11 -13.92
N GLU A 448 3.60 -2.85 -13.46
CA GLU A 448 4.09 -3.04 -12.08
C GLU A 448 3.76 -4.39 -11.43
N ALA A 449 3.67 -5.44 -12.25
CA ALA A 449 3.39 -6.78 -11.80
C ALA A 449 4.10 -7.82 -12.65
N PHE A 450 4.54 -8.89 -11.99
CA PHE A 450 5.19 -10.02 -12.64
C PHE A 450 4.63 -11.35 -12.14
N PHE A 451 4.74 -12.39 -12.95
CA PHE A 451 4.44 -13.75 -12.54
C PHE A 451 5.62 -14.34 -11.79
N GLY A 452 5.36 -14.91 -10.61
CA GLY A 452 6.36 -15.61 -9.79
C GLY A 452 5.79 -16.81 -9.06
N GLY A 453 6.68 -17.67 -8.56
CA GLY A 453 6.33 -18.84 -7.74
C GLY A 453 6.32 -20.17 -8.50
N GLU A 454 6.30 -21.29 -7.77
CA GLU A 454 6.36 -22.63 -8.40
C GLU A 454 5.23 -22.88 -9.40
N LYS A 455 4.06 -22.30 -9.11
CA LYS A 455 3.02 -22.08 -10.10
C LYS A 455 2.98 -20.57 -10.34
N PRO A 456 3.01 -20.09 -11.59
CA PRO A 456 3.01 -18.67 -11.91
C PRO A 456 1.78 -17.98 -11.33
N VAL A 457 1.98 -17.20 -10.26
CA VAL A 457 1.00 -16.32 -9.60
C VAL A 457 1.39 -14.87 -9.87
N LEU A 458 0.41 -13.99 -10.06
CA LEU A 458 0.65 -12.57 -10.34
C LEU A 458 0.91 -11.80 -9.04
N LEU A 459 2.05 -11.13 -8.99
CA LEU A 459 2.63 -10.38 -7.85
C LEU A 459 2.71 -8.89 -8.23
N HIS A 460 2.41 -7.95 -7.33
CA HIS A 460 2.27 -6.50 -7.61
C HIS A 460 3.26 -5.61 -6.84
N ASN A 461 3.71 -4.51 -7.47
CA ASN A 461 4.71 -3.56 -6.97
C ASN A 461 4.11 -2.17 -6.61
N SER A 462 4.94 -1.22 -6.17
CA SER A 462 4.59 -0.04 -5.34
C SER A 462 3.82 1.13 -6.00
N ARG A 463 2.83 1.68 -5.29
CA ARG A 463 1.75 2.60 -5.75
C ARG A 463 2.13 4.04 -6.15
N VAL A 464 3.34 4.55 -5.85
CA VAL A 464 3.64 5.99 -6.01
C VAL A 464 3.91 6.38 -7.47
N ARG A 465 4.58 5.53 -8.24
CA ARG A 465 4.87 5.80 -9.67
C ARG A 465 3.61 5.73 -10.54
N ASP A 466 2.74 4.78 -10.22
CA ASP A 466 1.43 4.63 -10.84
C ASP A 466 0.60 5.92 -10.80
N LEU A 467 0.62 6.65 -9.67
CA LEU A 467 -0.12 7.90 -9.53
C LEU A 467 0.35 8.95 -10.55
N PHE A 468 1.67 9.09 -10.73
CA PHE A 468 2.26 10.07 -11.64
C PHE A 468 2.10 9.68 -13.11
N GLU A 469 2.26 8.40 -13.47
CA GLU A 469 1.99 7.95 -14.83
C GLU A 469 0.51 8.12 -15.21
N GLN A 470 -0.42 7.83 -14.30
CA GLN A 470 -1.85 8.05 -14.54
C GLN A 470 -2.17 9.54 -14.69
N ALA A 471 -1.53 10.41 -13.89
CA ALA A 471 -1.70 11.85 -14.03
C ALA A 471 -1.22 12.33 -15.42
N LYS A 472 -0.06 11.86 -15.89
CA LYS A 472 0.46 12.19 -17.22
C LYS A 472 -0.45 11.72 -18.35
N ARG A 473 -1.00 10.51 -18.26
CA ARG A 473 -1.94 9.96 -19.27
C ARG A 473 -3.26 10.73 -19.33
N ASN A 474 -3.69 11.32 -18.21
CA ASN A 474 -4.96 12.04 -18.09
C ASN A 474 -4.81 13.56 -18.12
N ALA A 475 -3.64 14.06 -18.51
CA ALA A 475 -3.39 15.50 -18.61
C ALA A 475 -4.36 16.17 -19.62
N PRO A 476 -4.94 17.34 -19.29
CA PRO A 476 -4.75 18.11 -18.05
C PRO A 476 -5.57 17.57 -16.87
N CYS A 477 -4.93 17.36 -15.71
CA CYS A 477 -5.58 16.86 -14.50
C CYS A 477 -5.05 17.53 -13.24
N ILE A 478 -5.79 17.37 -12.13
CA ILE A 478 -5.36 17.82 -10.79
C ILE A 478 -5.08 16.58 -9.94
N VAL A 479 -3.90 16.51 -9.34
CA VAL A 479 -3.52 15.52 -8.33
C VAL A 479 -3.64 16.16 -6.96
N PHE A 480 -4.52 15.64 -6.10
CA PHE A 480 -4.72 16.13 -4.74
C PHE A 480 -4.14 15.14 -3.72
N VAL A 481 -3.26 15.64 -2.84
CA VAL A 481 -2.59 14.89 -1.77
C VAL A 481 -3.02 15.45 -0.42
N ASP A 482 -3.93 14.78 0.27
CA ASP A 482 -4.32 15.17 1.62
C ASP A 482 -3.27 14.69 2.65
N GLU A 483 -3.15 15.37 3.79
CA GLU A 483 -2.22 15.04 4.88
C GLU A 483 -0.78 14.74 4.40
N ILE A 484 -0.20 15.63 3.59
CA ILE A 484 1.14 15.42 3.03
C ILE A 484 2.24 15.31 4.11
N ASP A 485 2.01 15.80 5.33
CA ASP A 485 2.94 15.64 6.45
C ASP A 485 3.08 14.17 6.89
N ALA A 486 2.20 13.27 6.48
CA ALA A 486 2.38 11.85 6.70
C ALA A 486 3.66 11.33 6.00
N VAL A 487 3.86 11.72 4.74
CA VAL A 487 5.02 11.30 3.90
C VAL A 487 6.13 12.34 3.85
N GLY A 488 5.81 13.61 4.09
CA GLY A 488 6.65 14.76 3.77
C GLY A 488 7.38 15.44 4.91
N ARG A 489 7.56 14.82 6.09
CA ARG A 489 8.27 15.47 7.23
C ARG A 489 9.77 15.42 7.07
N HIS A 490 10.42 16.39 7.70
CA HIS A 490 11.85 16.50 7.90
C HIS A 490 12.59 15.19 8.23
N ARG A 491 13.74 15.07 7.58
CA ARG A 491 14.77 14.06 7.78
C ARG A 491 15.39 14.21 9.18
N GLY A 492 15.56 13.10 9.88
CA GLY A 492 16.33 12.95 11.12
C GLY A 492 15.59 12.93 12.46
N ALA A 493 14.24 12.98 12.50
CA ALA A 493 13.50 13.18 13.75
C ALA A 493 13.06 11.91 14.53
N GLY A 494 13.43 10.69 14.13
CA GLY A 494 12.96 9.46 14.79
C GLY A 494 14.07 8.41 15.00
N LEU A 495 14.42 8.14 16.26
CA LEU A 495 15.23 6.96 16.64
C LEU A 495 14.36 5.70 16.55
N GLY A 496 14.29 5.09 15.37
CA GLY A 496 13.59 3.83 15.12
C GLY A 496 13.35 3.62 13.62
N GLY A 497 13.58 2.40 13.12
CA GLY A 497 13.68 2.03 11.70
C GLY A 497 12.49 2.27 10.76
N GLY A 498 11.51 3.10 11.11
CA GLY A 498 10.49 3.64 10.18
C GLY A 498 10.94 4.92 9.45
N HIS A 499 12.21 5.30 9.61
CA HIS A 499 12.77 6.53 9.08
C HIS A 499 13.16 6.37 7.59
N ASP A 500 13.71 5.23 7.22
CA ASP A 500 14.25 4.98 5.88
C ASP A 500 13.15 4.84 4.81
N GLU A 501 12.05 4.15 5.10
CA GLU A 501 10.92 3.94 4.17
C GLU A 501 10.22 5.25 3.81
N ARG A 502 10.11 6.12 4.80
CA ARG A 502 9.48 7.43 4.67
C ARG A 502 10.35 8.39 3.89
N GLU A 503 11.65 8.41 4.17
CA GLU A 503 12.61 9.19 3.39
C GLU A 503 12.71 8.70 1.94
N GLN A 504 12.60 7.39 1.70
CA GLN A 504 12.56 6.83 0.35
C GLN A 504 11.30 7.26 -0.41
N THR A 505 10.13 7.18 0.24
CA THR A 505 8.85 7.60 -0.35
C THR A 505 8.86 9.10 -0.68
N LEU A 506 9.39 9.91 0.25
CA LEU A 506 9.60 11.34 0.05
C LEU A 506 10.53 11.60 -1.13
N ASN A 507 11.71 10.97 -1.17
CA ASN A 507 12.65 11.15 -2.27
C ASN A 507 12.05 10.76 -3.62
N GLN A 508 11.26 9.67 -3.69
CA GLN A 508 10.58 9.29 -4.92
C GLN A 508 9.55 10.36 -5.34
N LEU A 509 8.74 10.87 -4.41
CA LEU A 509 7.81 11.96 -4.67
C LEU A 509 8.57 13.19 -5.22
N LEU A 510 9.69 13.55 -4.62
CA LEU A 510 10.53 14.68 -5.06
C LEU A 510 11.09 14.48 -6.48
N VAL A 511 11.53 13.27 -6.81
CA VAL A 511 12.04 12.94 -8.16
C VAL A 511 10.93 13.02 -9.21
N GLU A 512 9.74 12.50 -8.92
CA GLU A 512 8.60 12.59 -9.84
C GLU A 512 8.14 14.03 -10.04
N MET A 513 8.16 14.85 -8.98
CA MET A 513 7.85 16.28 -9.05
C MET A 513 8.87 17.06 -9.89
N ASP A 514 10.16 16.78 -9.75
CA ASP A 514 11.22 17.39 -10.57
C ASP A 514 11.20 16.89 -12.03
N GLY A 515 10.56 15.74 -12.27
CA GLY A 515 10.40 15.12 -13.58
C GLY A 515 9.26 15.69 -14.43
N PHE A 516 8.55 16.72 -13.96
CA PHE A 516 7.55 17.43 -14.75
C PHE A 516 8.18 18.52 -15.59
N ASP A 517 7.91 18.47 -16.90
CA ASP A 517 8.10 19.64 -17.75
C ASP A 517 6.89 20.58 -17.57
N SER A 518 7.14 21.89 -17.51
CA SER A 518 6.10 22.91 -17.25
C SER A 518 4.92 22.92 -18.23
N ASN A 519 5.00 22.13 -19.31
CA ASN A 519 4.00 21.98 -20.37
C ASN A 519 3.09 20.74 -20.24
N GLU A 520 3.26 19.86 -19.26
CA GLU A 520 2.44 18.63 -19.15
C GLU A 520 1.01 18.86 -18.59
N GLY A 521 0.65 20.07 -18.17
CA GLY A 521 -0.74 20.40 -17.79
C GLY A 521 -1.27 19.68 -16.53
N VAL A 522 -0.39 19.11 -15.72
CA VAL A 522 -0.72 18.47 -14.44
C VAL A 522 -0.51 19.48 -13.31
N ILE A 523 -1.53 19.70 -12.48
CA ILE A 523 -1.46 20.57 -11.29
C ILE A 523 -1.49 19.70 -10.05
N MET A 524 -0.51 19.86 -9.16
CA MET A 524 -0.51 19.16 -7.88
C MET A 524 -0.88 20.09 -6.73
N ILE A 525 -1.81 19.65 -5.89
CA ILE A 525 -2.30 20.36 -4.72
C ILE A 525 -2.12 19.44 -3.51
N ALA A 526 -1.59 19.97 -2.42
CA ALA A 526 -1.47 19.23 -1.17
C ALA A 526 -2.06 20.00 0.02
N ALA A 527 -2.56 19.27 1.01
CA ALA A 527 -3.08 19.83 2.26
C ALA A 527 -2.28 19.31 3.46
N THR A 528 -2.04 20.17 4.44
CA THR A 528 -1.39 19.83 5.72
C THR A 528 -1.90 20.73 6.83
N ASN A 529 -2.01 20.17 8.04
CA ASN A 529 -2.24 20.94 9.27
C ASN A 529 -0.92 21.35 9.95
N ARG A 530 0.22 20.83 9.47
CA ARG A 530 1.55 21.02 10.06
C ARG A 530 2.56 21.39 8.97
N PRO A 531 2.59 22.65 8.50
CA PRO A 531 3.57 23.10 7.52
C PRO A 531 5.00 23.15 8.08
N ASP A 532 5.13 23.31 9.40
CA ASP A 532 6.39 23.40 10.16
C ASP A 532 7.22 22.12 10.09
N VAL A 533 6.56 20.96 10.04
CA VAL A 533 7.26 19.67 10.04
C VAL A 533 7.67 19.22 8.64
N LEU A 534 7.20 19.88 7.58
CA LEU A 534 7.47 19.47 6.20
C LEU A 534 8.95 19.62 5.84
N ASP A 535 9.47 18.69 5.03
CA ASP A 535 10.81 18.77 4.47
C ASP A 535 10.89 20.03 3.56
N PRO A 536 11.83 20.96 3.80
CA PRO A 536 12.00 22.17 3.01
C PRO A 536 12.23 21.87 1.53
N ALA A 537 12.68 20.66 1.20
CA ALA A 537 12.82 20.19 -0.17
C ALA A 537 11.46 20.18 -0.91
N LEU A 538 10.34 19.87 -0.26
CA LEU A 538 9.01 19.92 -0.88
C LEU A 538 8.59 21.34 -1.26
N MET A 539 9.04 22.33 -0.47
CA MET A 539 8.67 23.74 -0.61
C MET A 539 9.61 24.51 -1.56
N ARG A 540 10.54 23.81 -2.24
CA ARG A 540 11.46 24.46 -3.19
C ARG A 540 10.73 24.83 -4.50
N PRO A 541 11.16 25.90 -5.19
CA PRO A 541 10.63 26.24 -6.51
C PRO A 541 10.72 25.06 -7.49
N GLY A 542 9.66 24.82 -8.26
CA GLY A 542 9.52 23.65 -9.15
C GLY A 542 8.74 22.48 -8.53
N ARG A 543 8.41 22.56 -7.24
CA ARG A 543 7.66 21.56 -6.47
C ARG A 543 6.36 22.15 -5.93
N PHE A 544 6.19 22.26 -4.61
CA PHE A 544 5.14 23.10 -4.03
C PHE A 544 5.64 24.53 -3.90
N ASP A 545 5.53 25.27 -5.02
CA ASP A 545 5.97 26.65 -5.14
C ASP A 545 5.00 27.67 -4.51
N ARG A 546 3.72 27.30 -4.37
CA ARG A 546 2.67 28.16 -3.79
C ARG A 546 2.18 27.62 -2.45
N GLN A 547 2.16 28.51 -1.46
CA GLN A 547 1.55 28.28 -0.16
C GLN A 547 0.32 29.15 -0.02
N ILE A 548 -0.82 28.53 0.28
CA ILE A 548 -2.08 29.22 0.54
C ILE A 548 -2.51 28.82 1.95
N VAL A 549 -2.50 29.79 2.87
CA VAL A 549 -2.97 29.57 4.24
C VAL A 549 -4.49 29.78 4.26
N VAL A 550 -5.21 28.80 4.80
CA VAL A 550 -6.66 28.89 5.04
C VAL A 550 -6.85 29.11 6.53
N ASP A 551 -7.01 30.38 6.92
CA ASP A 551 -7.20 30.77 8.31
C ASP A 551 -8.62 30.46 8.82
N TRP A 552 -8.79 30.56 10.14
CA TRP A 552 -10.09 30.44 10.79
C TRP A 552 -11.08 31.49 10.26
N PRO A 553 -12.36 31.12 10.07
CA PRO A 553 -13.35 32.04 9.50
C PRO A 553 -13.69 33.17 10.48
N ASP A 554 -13.81 34.39 9.95
CA ASP A 554 -14.34 35.56 10.65
C ASP A 554 -15.87 35.47 10.83
N VAL A 555 -16.49 36.43 11.54
CA VAL A 555 -17.97 36.45 11.72
C VAL A 555 -18.72 36.31 10.40
N ARG A 556 -18.30 37.02 9.34
CA ARG A 556 -18.96 36.97 8.03
C ARG A 556 -18.73 35.64 7.33
N GLY A 557 -17.53 35.09 7.43
CA GLY A 557 -17.18 33.76 6.94
C GLY A 557 -18.01 32.68 7.62
N ARG A 558 -18.15 32.74 8.95
CA ARG A 558 -19.01 31.83 9.72
C ARG A 558 -20.47 31.96 9.33
N GLU A 559 -21.01 33.17 9.17
CA GLU A 559 -22.37 33.38 8.66
C GLU A 559 -22.54 32.75 7.27
N GLY A 560 -21.55 32.91 6.38
CA GLY A 560 -21.52 32.27 5.06
C GLY A 560 -21.52 30.75 5.15
N ILE A 561 -20.72 30.18 6.05
CA ILE A 561 -20.66 28.73 6.31
C ILE A 561 -22.00 28.21 6.85
N PHE A 562 -22.60 28.89 7.82
CA PHE A 562 -23.96 28.58 8.30
C PHE A 562 -24.96 28.58 7.15
N ARG A 563 -24.90 29.57 6.25
CA ARG A 563 -25.79 29.65 5.08
C ARG A 563 -25.59 28.48 4.11
N VAL A 564 -24.36 28.01 3.93
CA VAL A 564 -24.07 26.82 3.11
C VAL A 564 -24.65 25.57 3.74
N HIS A 565 -24.44 25.35 5.05
CA HIS A 565 -24.89 24.13 5.73
C HIS A 565 -26.38 24.10 6.05
N THR A 566 -27.04 25.26 6.16
CA THR A 566 -28.50 25.36 6.36
C THR A 566 -29.30 25.31 5.05
N ARG A 567 -28.64 25.41 3.88
CA ARG A 567 -29.31 25.49 2.57
C ARG A 567 -30.30 24.35 2.28
N ASN A 568 -29.97 23.15 2.73
CA ASN A 568 -30.78 21.93 2.48
C ASN A 568 -31.61 21.51 3.70
N ILE A 569 -31.69 22.34 4.75
CA ILE A 569 -32.39 22.04 5.99
C ILE A 569 -33.56 23.01 6.14
N PRO A 570 -34.78 22.52 6.43
CA PRO A 570 -35.93 23.40 6.65
C PRO A 570 -35.75 24.15 7.98
N ILE A 571 -35.20 25.36 7.91
CA ILE A 571 -35.11 26.27 9.07
C ILE A 571 -36.36 27.14 9.16
N SER A 572 -36.66 27.60 10.37
CA SER A 572 -37.75 28.53 10.64
C SER A 572 -37.31 29.98 10.42
N ASP A 573 -38.26 30.88 10.19
CA ASP A 573 -37.99 32.28 9.79
C ASP A 573 -37.44 33.14 10.95
N ASP A 574 -37.52 32.63 12.17
CA ASP A 574 -36.99 33.22 13.41
C ASP A 574 -35.50 32.91 13.66
N VAL A 575 -34.84 32.14 12.79
CA VAL A 575 -33.43 31.76 12.95
C VAL A 575 -32.51 32.89 12.46
N ASP A 576 -31.80 33.53 13.40
CA ASP A 576 -30.79 34.53 13.09
C ASP A 576 -29.38 33.90 13.00
N LEU A 577 -28.93 33.66 11.75
CA LEU A 577 -27.59 33.12 11.48
C LEU A 577 -26.47 34.09 11.86
N GLN A 578 -26.73 35.40 11.88
CA GLN A 578 -25.74 36.39 12.28
C GLN A 578 -25.50 36.32 13.79
N GLN A 579 -26.56 36.10 14.57
CA GLN A 579 -26.45 35.87 16.01
C GLN A 579 -25.67 34.58 16.30
N LEU A 580 -25.96 33.49 15.58
CA LEU A 580 -25.20 32.23 15.70
C LEU A 580 -23.72 32.43 15.38
N ALA A 581 -23.39 33.11 14.27
CA ALA A 581 -22.01 33.36 13.86
C ALA A 581 -21.20 34.17 14.90
N ARG A 582 -21.85 35.08 15.64
CA ARG A 582 -21.24 35.81 16.77
C ARG A 582 -21.09 34.94 18.02
N GLY A 583 -22.06 34.05 18.25
CA GLY A 583 -22.06 33.11 19.37
C GLY A 583 -21.11 31.93 19.21
N THR A 584 -20.47 31.76 18.05
CA THR A 584 -19.53 30.68 17.74
C THR A 584 -18.12 31.17 17.39
N PRO A 585 -17.48 32.01 18.22
CA PRO A 585 -16.13 32.50 17.93
C PRO A 585 -15.13 31.33 17.91
N GLY A 586 -14.20 31.37 16.95
CA GLY A 586 -13.14 30.37 16.82
C GLY A 586 -13.59 28.98 16.32
N MET A 587 -14.86 28.80 15.92
CA MET A 587 -15.31 27.54 15.32
C MET A 587 -14.88 27.40 13.86
N ALA A 588 -14.45 26.19 13.49
CA ALA A 588 -14.11 25.84 12.11
C ALA A 588 -15.39 25.60 11.29
N GLY A 589 -15.23 25.52 9.97
CA GLY A 589 -16.32 25.11 9.10
C GLY A 589 -16.90 23.73 9.45
N ALA A 590 -16.04 22.79 9.86
CA ALA A 590 -16.46 21.46 10.30
C ALA A 590 -17.30 21.51 11.61
N ASP A 591 -16.93 22.36 12.56
CA ASP A 591 -17.67 22.52 13.83
C ASP A 591 -19.06 23.10 13.58
N ILE A 592 -19.16 24.09 12.70
CA ILE A 592 -20.43 24.70 12.28
C ILE A 592 -21.30 23.66 11.56
N ALA A 593 -20.73 22.88 10.64
CA ALA A 593 -21.44 21.82 9.95
C ALA A 593 -22.01 20.79 10.94
N ASN A 594 -21.21 20.40 11.94
CA ASN A 594 -21.64 19.49 12.99
C ASN A 594 -22.76 20.09 13.85
N MET A 595 -22.63 21.37 14.24
CA MET A 595 -23.67 22.09 14.98
C MET A 595 -25.00 22.13 14.23
N VAL A 596 -24.96 22.43 12.93
CA VAL A 596 -26.17 22.48 12.09
C VAL A 596 -26.83 21.09 12.00
N ASN A 597 -26.03 20.03 11.86
CA ASN A 597 -26.53 18.65 11.86
C ASN A 597 -27.16 18.27 13.21
N GLU A 598 -26.52 18.65 14.32
CA GLU A 598 -27.04 18.41 15.67
C GLU A 598 -28.36 19.16 15.93
N ALA A 599 -28.48 20.39 15.43
CA ALA A 599 -29.73 21.16 15.50
C ALA A 599 -30.86 20.45 14.75
N ALA A 600 -30.58 19.92 13.55
CA ALA A 600 -31.55 19.15 12.78
C ALA A 600 -31.96 17.85 13.50
N LEU A 601 -31.01 17.13 14.12
CA LEU A 601 -31.29 15.93 14.89
C LEU A 601 -32.12 16.23 16.15
N LEU A 602 -31.88 17.35 16.83
CA LEU A 602 -32.68 17.79 17.98
C LEU A 602 -34.11 18.15 17.58
N ALA A 603 -34.28 18.89 16.48
CA ALA A 603 -35.59 19.21 15.92
C ALA A 603 -36.36 17.94 15.55
N ALA A 604 -35.70 16.98 14.89
CA ALA A 604 -36.28 15.69 14.54
C ALA A 604 -36.66 14.86 15.77
N ARG A 605 -35.80 14.83 16.80
CA ARG A 605 -36.09 14.14 18.08
C ARG A 605 -37.31 14.73 18.80
N ARG A 606 -37.56 16.02 18.61
CA ARG A 606 -38.74 16.76 19.11
C ARG A 606 -39.94 16.71 18.16
N ASN A 607 -39.90 15.88 17.11
CA ASN A 607 -40.93 15.77 16.07
C ASN A 607 -41.31 17.13 15.42
N ARG A 608 -40.35 18.05 15.30
CA ARG A 608 -40.56 19.34 14.61
C ARG A 608 -40.33 19.20 13.11
N LYS A 609 -41.13 19.92 12.32
CA LYS A 609 -41.00 19.95 10.84
C LYS A 609 -39.95 20.96 10.34
N LYS A 610 -39.63 21.96 11.16
CA LYS A 610 -38.60 22.97 10.90
C LYS A 610 -37.66 23.08 12.10
N VAL A 611 -36.40 23.39 11.85
CA VAL A 611 -35.39 23.68 12.89
C VAL A 611 -35.56 25.14 13.33
N VAL A 612 -35.76 25.36 14.63
CA VAL A 612 -35.94 26.71 15.22
C VAL A 612 -34.66 27.17 15.91
N MET A 613 -34.60 28.44 16.30
CA MET A 613 -33.40 29.03 16.93
C MET A 613 -32.97 28.26 18.19
N GLN A 614 -33.93 27.79 19.00
CA GLN A 614 -33.65 26.99 20.19
C GLN A 614 -32.88 25.69 19.88
N ASP A 615 -33.16 25.04 18.74
CA ASP A 615 -32.47 23.80 18.37
C ASP A 615 -31.00 24.08 18.00
N PHE A 616 -30.70 25.24 17.41
CA PHE A 616 -29.32 25.68 17.17
C PHE A 616 -28.60 26.07 18.46
N GLU A 617 -29.26 26.76 19.38
CA GLU A 617 -28.70 27.09 20.70
C GLU A 617 -28.38 25.83 21.52
N ASP A 618 -29.29 24.85 21.53
CA ASP A 618 -29.07 23.57 22.20
C ASP A 618 -27.96 22.75 21.54
N ALA A 619 -27.84 22.82 20.20
CA ALA A 619 -26.76 22.19 19.46
C ALA A 619 -25.40 22.87 19.72
N LYS A 620 -25.38 24.20 19.80
CA LYS A 620 -24.20 24.98 20.18
C LYS A 620 -23.69 24.54 21.54
N ASP A 621 -24.58 24.49 22.54
CA ASP A 621 -24.23 24.01 23.89
C ASP A 621 -23.70 22.58 23.85
N LYS A 622 -24.32 21.69 23.08
CA LYS A 622 -23.89 20.31 22.95
C LYS A 622 -22.50 20.19 22.32
N VAL A 623 -22.20 20.96 21.28
CA VAL A 623 -20.91 20.94 20.58
C VAL A 623 -19.81 21.56 21.44
N MET A 624 -20.09 22.68 22.11
CA MET A 624 -19.09 23.38 22.94
C MET A 624 -18.84 22.69 24.30
N LEU A 625 -19.89 22.19 24.95
CA LEU A 625 -19.85 21.76 26.35
C LEU A 625 -20.08 20.26 26.54
N GLY A 626 -20.51 19.56 25.49
CA GLY A 626 -20.89 18.16 25.54
C GLY A 626 -22.37 17.94 25.89
N THR A 627 -22.77 16.67 25.96
CA THR A 627 -24.16 16.29 26.21
C THR A 627 -24.61 16.63 27.63
N GLU A 628 -25.87 17.04 27.75
CA GLU A 628 -26.59 17.20 29.01
C GLU A 628 -26.62 15.89 29.82
N ARG A 629 -26.28 15.94 31.11
CA ARG A 629 -26.21 14.77 31.99
C ARG A 629 -27.48 14.61 32.82
N LYS A 630 -28.59 14.24 32.16
CA LYS A 630 -29.90 14.01 32.82
C LYS A 630 -29.88 12.95 33.93
N SER A 631 -28.91 12.03 33.91
CA SER A 631 -28.76 10.97 34.92
C SER A 631 -27.94 11.37 36.15
N LEU A 632 -27.27 12.53 36.14
CA LEU A 632 -26.53 13.02 37.30
C LEU A 632 -27.52 13.64 38.29
N VAL A 633 -27.85 12.90 39.35
CA VAL A 633 -28.66 13.40 40.45
C VAL A 633 -27.76 14.23 41.37
N MET A 634 -27.86 15.56 41.28
CA MET A 634 -27.19 16.49 42.20
C MET A 634 -28.02 16.66 43.47
N THR A 635 -27.36 16.73 44.61
CA THR A 635 -28.01 17.08 45.88
C THR A 635 -28.50 18.53 45.86
N VAL A 636 -29.48 18.85 46.72
CA VAL A 636 -30.01 20.23 46.83
C VAL A 636 -28.90 21.20 47.24
N GLU A 637 -27.97 20.78 48.09
CA GLU A 637 -26.82 21.59 48.51
C GLU A 637 -25.84 21.81 47.35
N GLU A 638 -25.48 20.78 46.59
CA GLU A 638 -24.60 20.93 45.41
C GLU A 638 -25.22 21.86 44.36
N ARG A 639 -26.51 21.68 44.06
CA ARG A 639 -27.25 22.54 43.11
C ARG A 639 -27.28 23.99 43.60
N ARG A 640 -27.44 24.21 44.91
CA ARG A 640 -27.36 25.55 45.51
C ARG A 640 -25.96 26.13 45.37
N THR A 641 -24.92 25.38 45.68
CA THR A 641 -23.54 25.87 45.54
C THR A 641 -23.21 26.24 44.10
N THR A 642 -23.60 25.41 43.13
CA THR A 642 -23.45 25.72 41.70
C THR A 642 -24.23 26.97 41.29
N ALA A 643 -25.45 27.18 41.77
CA ALA A 643 -26.21 28.39 41.45
C ALA A 643 -25.54 29.68 41.95
N PHE A 644 -24.98 29.66 43.15
CA PHE A 644 -24.22 30.81 43.68
C PHE A 644 -22.87 30.99 42.96
N HIS A 645 -22.23 29.91 42.55
CA HIS A 645 -21.01 29.94 41.76
C HIS A 645 -21.25 30.63 40.41
N GLU A 646 -22.23 30.17 39.64
CA GLU A 646 -22.54 30.75 38.32
C GLU A 646 -23.09 32.19 38.44
N ALA A 647 -23.93 32.46 39.44
CA ALA A 647 -24.37 33.81 39.73
C ALA A 647 -23.19 34.75 40.07
N GLY A 648 -22.14 34.23 40.71
CA GLY A 648 -20.91 34.95 41.01
C GLY A 648 -20.18 35.43 39.75
N HIS A 649 -19.98 34.53 38.77
CA HIS A 649 -19.39 34.90 37.47
C HIS A 649 -20.23 35.97 36.75
N ALA A 650 -21.54 35.70 36.63
CA ALA A 650 -22.44 36.56 35.90
C ALA A 650 -22.52 37.97 36.52
N LEU A 651 -22.65 38.07 37.85
CA LEU A 651 -22.76 39.36 38.54
C LEU A 651 -21.48 40.18 38.45
N VAL A 652 -20.30 39.55 38.61
CA VAL A 652 -19.02 40.28 38.49
C VAL A 652 -18.82 40.81 37.07
N ALA A 653 -19.15 40.01 36.05
CA ALA A 653 -19.08 40.46 34.66
C ALA A 653 -20.03 41.64 34.39
N TRP A 654 -21.25 41.59 34.94
CA TRP A 654 -22.24 42.65 34.80
C TRP A 654 -21.84 43.96 35.51
N LEU A 655 -21.25 43.87 36.71
CA LEU A 655 -20.83 45.04 37.49
C LEU A 655 -19.61 45.75 36.92
N MET A 656 -18.78 45.06 36.12
CA MET A 656 -17.56 45.63 35.58
C MET A 656 -17.78 46.32 34.22
N PRO A 657 -17.58 47.65 34.13
CA PRO A 657 -17.73 48.38 32.88
C PRO A 657 -16.77 47.87 31.80
N GLY A 658 -17.30 47.64 30.60
CA GLY A 658 -16.51 47.18 29.45
C GLY A 658 -16.19 45.68 29.44
N SER A 659 -16.78 44.89 30.34
CA SER A 659 -16.75 43.42 30.26
C SER A 659 -17.66 42.92 29.13
N GLU A 660 -17.41 41.69 28.67
CA GLU A 660 -18.28 41.03 27.70
C GLU A 660 -19.67 40.79 28.31
N PRO A 661 -20.77 41.07 27.58
CA PRO A 661 -22.11 40.90 28.11
C PRO A 661 -22.44 39.41 28.29
N VAL A 662 -23.11 39.10 29.39
CA VAL A 662 -23.59 37.74 29.68
C VAL A 662 -24.69 37.39 28.67
N HIS A 663 -24.55 36.23 28.05
CA HIS A 663 -25.50 35.70 27.07
C HIS A 663 -26.49 34.73 27.71
N LYS A 664 -25.99 33.85 28.57
CA LYS A 664 -26.79 32.79 29.20
C LYS A 664 -26.07 32.27 30.44
N VAL A 665 -26.83 31.98 31.49
CA VAL A 665 -26.35 31.35 32.74
C VAL A 665 -27.17 30.10 32.99
N THR A 666 -26.53 28.96 33.24
CA THR A 666 -27.24 27.70 33.54
C THR A 666 -26.56 26.90 34.63
N ILE A 667 -27.37 26.21 35.43
CA ILE A 667 -26.94 25.25 36.45
C ILE A 667 -27.19 23.80 36.03
N ILE A 668 -27.47 23.57 34.74
CA ILE A 668 -27.70 22.24 34.18
C ILE A 668 -26.34 21.62 33.83
N PRO A 669 -26.02 20.43 34.36
CA PRO A 669 -24.72 19.80 34.12
C PRO A 669 -24.56 19.35 32.67
N ARG A 670 -23.50 19.80 32.01
CA ARG A 670 -23.14 19.47 30.62
C ARG A 670 -21.68 19.03 30.54
N GLY A 671 -21.45 17.86 29.94
CA GLY A 671 -20.11 17.28 29.85
C GLY A 671 -19.41 17.19 31.21
N ARG A 672 -18.30 17.92 31.37
CA ARG A 672 -17.52 18.00 32.62
C ARG A 672 -17.93 19.16 33.54
N ALA A 673 -18.75 20.10 33.08
CA ALA A 673 -19.19 21.27 33.84
C ALA A 673 -20.52 20.99 34.58
N LEU A 674 -20.65 21.50 35.81
CA LEU A 674 -21.89 21.41 36.61
C LEU A 674 -22.84 22.59 36.35
N GLY A 675 -22.31 23.73 35.94
CA GLY A 675 -23.00 24.92 35.48
C GLY A 675 -22.08 25.69 34.54
N ILE A 676 -22.61 26.71 33.86
CA ILE A 676 -21.80 27.61 33.05
C ILE A 676 -22.43 28.99 32.89
N THR A 677 -21.58 30.01 32.86
CA THR A 677 -21.89 31.38 32.46
C THR A 677 -21.25 31.66 31.09
N SER A 678 -22.08 31.87 30.08
CA SER A 678 -21.66 32.15 28.70
C SER A 678 -21.69 33.64 28.39
N TYR A 679 -20.72 34.14 27.64
CA TYR A 679 -20.61 35.54 27.21
C TYR A 679 -20.78 35.64 25.69
N LEU A 680 -21.38 36.72 25.20
CA LEU A 680 -21.52 36.98 23.76
C LEU A 680 -20.76 38.26 23.37
N PRO A 681 -19.61 38.16 22.68
CA PRO A 681 -18.87 39.33 22.24
C PRO A 681 -19.70 40.21 21.29
N LYS A 682 -19.70 41.52 21.52
CA LYS A 682 -20.34 42.48 20.59
C LYS A 682 -19.58 42.59 19.26
N GLU A 683 -18.27 42.46 19.33
CA GLU A 683 -17.35 42.50 18.19
C GLU A 683 -16.23 41.48 18.42
N GLU A 684 -15.78 40.84 17.34
CA GLU A 684 -14.64 39.93 17.38
C GLU A 684 -13.35 40.78 17.35
N ARG A 685 -12.66 40.88 18.48
CA ARG A 685 -11.44 41.68 18.63
C ARG A 685 -10.20 40.84 18.32
N HIS A 686 -9.34 41.34 17.43
CA HIS A 686 -8.05 40.69 17.14
C HIS A 686 -6.98 40.96 18.20
N SER A 687 -7.11 42.02 18.99
CA SER A 687 -6.22 42.36 20.11
C SER A 687 -7.02 42.69 21.37
N ARG A 688 -6.50 42.28 22.54
CA ARG A 688 -7.08 42.56 23.86
C ARG A 688 -6.12 43.41 24.67
N SER A 689 -6.63 44.41 25.38
CA SER A 689 -5.81 45.24 26.27
C SER A 689 -5.52 44.52 27.59
N LYS A 690 -4.54 45.03 28.38
CA LYS A 690 -4.27 44.52 29.74
C LYS A 690 -5.53 44.63 30.61
N GLU A 691 -6.28 45.72 30.50
CA GLU A 691 -7.53 45.90 31.25
C GLU A 691 -8.61 44.89 30.85
N ASP A 692 -8.72 44.55 29.56
CA ASP A 692 -9.68 43.54 29.09
C ASP A 692 -9.36 42.15 29.69
N LEU A 693 -8.08 41.78 29.75
CA LEU A 693 -7.65 40.52 30.36
C LEU A 693 -7.85 40.52 31.88
N GLU A 694 -7.57 41.63 32.56
CA GLU A 694 -7.84 41.77 34.00
C GLU A 694 -9.34 41.71 34.31
N ARG A 695 -10.21 42.30 33.48
CA ARG A 695 -11.67 42.15 33.62
C ARG A 695 -12.08 40.69 33.48
N TRP A 696 -11.53 39.98 32.50
CA TRP A 696 -11.83 38.56 32.33
C TRP A 696 -11.36 37.73 33.54
N LEU A 697 -10.14 37.97 34.04
CA LEU A 697 -9.62 37.30 35.24
C LEU A 697 -10.50 37.58 36.47
N CYS A 698 -10.94 38.82 36.66
CA CYS A 698 -11.82 39.19 37.77
C CYS A 698 -13.19 38.48 37.67
N ALA A 699 -13.78 38.38 36.47
CA ALA A 699 -15.01 37.60 36.26
C ALA A 699 -14.81 36.09 36.51
N ALA A 700 -13.67 35.52 36.07
CA ALA A 700 -13.32 34.11 36.32
C ALA A 700 -13.11 33.81 37.82
N MET A 701 -12.72 34.80 38.63
CA MET A 701 -12.63 34.62 40.09
C MET A 701 -13.97 34.77 40.82
N GLY A 702 -15.02 35.21 40.12
CA GLY A 702 -16.34 35.49 40.68
C GLY A 702 -17.02 34.27 41.32
N GLY A 703 -16.98 33.10 40.68
CA GLY A 703 -17.61 31.89 41.21
C GLY A 703 -17.01 31.44 42.53
N ARG A 704 -15.67 31.33 42.59
CA ARG A 704 -14.94 31.01 43.83
C ARG A 704 -15.19 32.04 44.94
N ALA A 705 -15.20 33.32 44.60
CA ALA A 705 -15.46 34.39 45.57
C ALA A 705 -16.89 34.32 46.12
N ALA A 706 -17.88 34.02 45.28
CA ALA A 706 -19.26 33.83 45.71
C ALA A 706 -19.42 32.64 46.67
N GLU A 707 -18.76 31.50 46.38
CA GLU A 707 -18.76 30.35 47.29
C GLU A 707 -18.19 30.70 48.67
N GLN A 708 -17.03 31.35 48.68
CA GLN A 708 -16.36 31.73 49.93
C GLN A 708 -17.19 32.70 50.76
N LEU A 709 -17.89 33.66 50.13
CA LEU A 709 -18.71 34.65 50.82
C LEU A 709 -19.99 34.07 51.41
N VAL A 710 -20.67 33.18 50.68
CA VAL A 710 -21.99 32.66 51.07
C VAL A 710 -21.88 31.41 51.93
N PHE A 711 -20.96 30.50 51.62
CA PHE A 711 -20.88 29.20 52.28
C PHE A 711 -19.66 29.03 53.20
N SER A 712 -18.71 29.98 53.18
CA SER A 712 -17.48 29.94 54.01
C SER A 712 -16.63 28.68 53.84
N HIS A 713 -16.83 27.91 52.77
CA HIS A 713 -16.00 26.79 52.37
C HIS A 713 -15.84 26.81 50.84
N LEU A 714 -14.76 26.19 50.37
CA LEU A 714 -14.40 26.14 48.95
C LEU A 714 -14.69 24.75 48.39
N THR A 715 -15.23 24.71 47.18
CA THR A 715 -15.44 23.45 46.47
C THR A 715 -14.34 23.18 45.44
N THR A 716 -14.34 21.96 44.89
CA THR A 716 -13.51 21.58 43.74
C THR A 716 -14.06 22.13 42.41
N GLY A 717 -15.26 22.73 42.40
CA GLY A 717 -15.91 23.26 41.20
C GLY A 717 -15.11 24.38 40.52
N ALA A 718 -14.42 25.22 41.31
CA ALA A 718 -13.60 26.33 40.82
C ALA A 718 -12.24 25.92 40.19
N ALA A 719 -11.94 24.61 40.08
CA ALA A 719 -10.63 24.15 39.62
C ALA A 719 -10.31 24.60 38.19
N ASN A 720 -11.28 24.49 37.28
CA ASN A 720 -11.12 24.87 35.87
C ASN A 720 -10.92 26.39 35.71
N ASP A 721 -11.64 27.20 36.49
CA ASP A 721 -11.51 28.66 36.43
C ASP A 721 -10.13 29.11 36.93
N LEU A 722 -9.62 28.47 37.99
CA LEU A 722 -8.27 28.71 38.49
C LEU A 722 -7.20 28.31 37.48
N GLU A 723 -7.34 27.15 36.83
CA GLU A 723 -6.41 26.69 35.81
C GLU A 723 -6.37 27.69 34.65
N THR A 724 -7.54 28.05 34.12
CA THR A 724 -7.66 28.98 32.98
C THR A 724 -7.16 30.38 33.33
N ALA A 725 -7.49 30.88 34.53
CA ALA A 725 -7.01 32.17 35.00
C ALA A 725 -5.49 32.18 35.22
N THR A 726 -4.94 31.12 35.81
CA THR A 726 -3.49 30.99 36.04
C THR A 726 -2.73 30.92 34.72
N ALA A 727 -3.23 30.14 33.75
CA ALA A 727 -2.67 30.05 32.42
C ALA A 727 -2.66 31.41 31.70
N LEU A 728 -3.78 32.15 31.78
CA LEU A 728 -3.86 33.49 31.20
C LEU A 728 -2.93 34.48 31.89
N ALA A 729 -2.87 34.48 33.23
CA ALA A 729 -1.96 35.34 33.98
C ALA A 729 -0.49 35.03 33.65
N ARG A 730 -0.13 33.75 33.54
CA ARG A 730 1.20 33.34 33.08
C ARG A 730 1.48 33.80 31.66
N ARG A 731 0.50 33.76 30.75
CA ARG A 731 0.62 34.28 29.38
C ARG A 731 0.80 35.79 29.34
N MET A 732 0.09 36.53 30.19
CA MET A 732 0.26 37.97 30.35
C MET A 732 1.69 38.33 30.74
N VAL A 733 2.30 37.55 31.64
CA VAL A 733 3.67 37.77 32.12
C VAL A 733 4.73 37.28 31.12
N CYS A 734 4.60 36.05 30.62
CA CYS A 734 5.65 35.39 29.84
C CYS A 734 5.56 35.64 28.33
N GLU A 735 4.37 35.78 27.74
CA GLU A 735 4.22 35.89 26.28
C GLU A 735 3.86 37.31 25.84
N LEU A 736 3.03 38.01 26.61
CA LEU A 736 2.47 39.32 26.22
C LEU A 736 3.25 40.51 26.79
N GLY A 737 4.22 40.29 27.68
CA GLY A 737 5.05 41.35 28.27
C GLY A 737 4.24 42.37 29.09
N MET A 738 3.16 41.96 29.74
CA MET A 738 2.22 42.84 30.47
C MET A 738 2.55 43.00 31.97
N SER A 739 3.73 42.55 32.41
CA SER A 739 4.23 42.76 33.77
C SER A 739 5.15 43.97 33.84
N ASP A 740 4.89 44.87 34.78
CA ASP A 740 5.72 46.05 35.02
C ASP A 740 7.07 45.68 35.67
N ASN A 741 7.11 44.54 36.40
CA ASN A 741 8.30 44.05 37.10
C ASN A 741 9.29 43.33 36.17
N LEU A 742 8.78 42.58 35.17
CA LEU A 742 9.60 41.81 34.22
C LEU A 742 9.83 42.52 32.89
N GLY A 743 9.02 43.55 32.58
CA GLY A 743 9.11 44.36 31.37
C GLY A 743 8.55 43.67 30.12
N PRO A 744 8.65 44.34 28.96
CA PRO A 744 8.09 43.86 27.69
C PRO A 744 9.00 42.80 27.01
N LEU A 745 9.25 41.69 27.70
CA LEU A 745 10.07 40.58 27.23
C LEU A 745 9.24 39.29 27.11
N THR A 746 9.62 38.42 26.17
CA THR A 746 9.06 37.07 26.04
C THR A 746 9.94 36.05 26.75
N PHE A 747 9.38 35.28 27.68
CA PHE A 747 10.06 34.27 28.47
C PHE A 747 9.62 32.85 28.09
N GLY A 748 10.59 31.99 27.78
CA GLY A 748 10.36 30.61 27.35
C GLY A 748 9.92 30.56 25.90
N LYS A 749 10.86 30.27 24.98
CA LYS A 749 10.47 29.97 23.60
C LYS A 749 9.55 28.74 23.62
N LYS A 750 8.43 28.83 22.92
CA LYS A 750 7.69 27.65 22.49
C LYS A 750 8.55 26.94 21.45
N GLU A 751 9.47 26.09 21.89
CA GLU A 751 9.79 24.91 21.08
C GLU A 751 8.54 24.04 21.14
N GLU A 752 7.60 24.28 20.22
CA GLU A 752 6.48 23.35 20.01
C GLU A 752 7.08 21.96 19.77
N MET A 753 6.71 21.02 20.63
CA MET A 753 7.45 19.80 20.89
C MET A 753 7.78 19.00 19.61
N VAL A 754 9.09 18.89 19.34
CA VAL A 754 9.67 17.78 18.59
C VAL A 754 9.61 16.56 19.50
N PHE A 755 8.79 15.54 19.20
CA PHE A 755 8.69 14.35 20.03
C PHE A 755 9.15 13.07 19.31
N LEU A 756 10.29 12.52 19.75
CA LEU A 756 10.35 11.34 20.64
C LEU A 756 11.77 11.21 21.22
N GLY A 757 11.93 11.31 22.55
CA GLY A 757 13.19 10.96 23.24
C GLY A 757 13.72 11.90 24.35
N ARG A 758 13.02 12.98 24.71
CA ARG A 758 13.39 13.82 25.87
C ARG A 758 12.17 14.21 26.69
N GLU A 759 11.68 13.30 27.52
CA GLU A 759 10.72 13.61 28.58
C GLU A 759 11.36 14.22 29.85
N ILE A 760 12.59 14.77 29.80
CA ILE A 760 13.28 15.18 31.04
C ILE A 760 13.68 16.66 31.14
N ALA A 761 13.65 17.46 30.07
CA ALA A 761 13.92 18.90 30.24
C ALA A 761 13.33 19.76 29.11
N THR A 762 12.22 20.43 29.39
CA THR A 762 11.97 21.75 28.79
C THR A 762 13.17 22.64 29.17
N HIS A 763 14.03 22.97 28.21
CA HIS A 763 15.08 23.96 28.46
C HIS A 763 14.39 25.29 28.75
N LYS A 764 14.41 25.73 30.02
CA LYS A 764 13.98 27.08 30.39
C LYS A 764 15.04 28.04 29.83
N ASP A 765 14.65 28.92 28.91
CA ASP A 765 15.54 29.97 28.35
C ASP A 765 15.84 31.10 29.36
N TYR A 766 15.55 30.92 30.64
CA TYR A 766 15.65 31.93 31.68
C TYR A 766 16.12 31.32 33.01
N SER A 767 16.75 32.14 33.86
CA SER A 767 17.31 31.72 35.14
C SER A 767 16.21 31.30 36.14
N GLU A 768 16.57 30.48 37.14
CA GLU A 768 15.66 30.14 38.24
C GLU A 768 15.21 31.38 39.03
N GLN A 769 16.06 32.41 39.15
CA GLN A 769 15.66 33.68 39.77
C GLN A 769 14.54 34.36 38.97
N THR A 770 14.62 34.34 37.64
CA THR A 770 13.55 34.83 36.76
C THR A 770 12.29 33.98 36.89
N ALA A 771 12.41 32.66 37.04
CA ALA A 771 11.27 31.77 37.26
C ALA A 771 10.50 32.12 38.54
N VAL A 772 11.22 32.36 39.65
CA VAL A 772 10.62 32.80 40.92
C VAL A 772 9.90 34.14 40.77
N LEU A 773 10.47 35.08 40.03
CA LEU A 773 9.82 36.38 39.75
C LEU A 773 8.55 36.22 38.90
N ILE A 774 8.57 35.35 37.89
CA ILE A 774 7.39 35.02 37.08
C ILE A 774 6.28 34.46 37.96
N ASP A 775 6.57 33.47 38.80
CA ASP A 775 5.58 32.83 39.66
C ASP A 775 4.99 33.80 40.68
N GLN A 776 5.83 34.69 41.24
CA GLN A 776 5.36 35.73 42.16
C GLN A 776 4.44 36.74 41.46
N GLU A 777 4.77 37.15 40.23
CA GLU A 777 3.94 38.07 39.47
C GLU A 777 2.59 37.45 39.09
N VAL A 778 2.59 36.18 38.67
CA VAL A 778 1.35 35.43 38.38
C VAL A 778 0.47 35.37 39.62
N ARG A 779 1.04 35.06 40.79
CA ARG A 779 0.30 35.08 42.07
C ARG A 779 -0.31 36.46 42.35
N ASN A 780 0.48 37.53 42.22
CA ASN A 780 0.02 38.90 42.47
C ASN A 780 -1.17 39.27 41.57
N ILE A 781 -1.12 38.90 40.28
CA ILE A 781 -2.20 39.18 39.32
C ILE A 781 -3.49 38.46 39.74
N ILE A 782 -3.41 37.18 40.11
CA ILE A 782 -4.57 36.38 40.51
C ILE A 782 -5.16 36.89 41.82
N GLU A 783 -4.34 37.08 42.85
CA GLU A 783 -4.80 37.54 44.17
C GLU A 783 -5.49 38.91 44.11
N ARG A 784 -4.93 39.84 43.33
CA ARG A 784 -5.51 41.17 43.12
C ARG A 784 -6.88 41.09 42.45
N ASN A 785 -7.03 40.25 41.43
CA ASN A 785 -8.32 40.08 40.74
C ASN A 785 -9.34 39.33 41.61
N TYR A 786 -8.90 38.36 42.41
CA TYR A 786 -9.75 37.67 43.38
C TYR A 786 -10.26 38.61 44.49
N ALA A 787 -9.40 39.47 45.02
CA ALA A 787 -9.79 40.48 46.00
C ALA A 787 -10.83 41.44 45.42
N LYS A 788 -10.60 41.93 44.20
CA LYS A 788 -11.52 42.82 43.49
C LYS A 788 -12.89 42.16 43.24
N ALA A 789 -12.92 40.91 42.79
CA ALA A 789 -14.16 40.16 42.61
C ALA A 789 -14.91 39.99 43.94
N SER A 790 -14.19 39.67 45.02
CA SER A 790 -14.75 39.54 46.36
C SER A 790 -15.38 40.85 46.86
N ASP A 791 -14.73 41.99 46.64
CA ASP A 791 -15.25 43.29 47.07
C ASP A 791 -16.49 43.72 46.27
N LEU A 792 -16.51 43.46 44.96
CA LEU A 792 -17.68 43.70 44.11
C LEU A 792 -18.91 42.88 44.56
N LEU A 793 -18.69 41.61 44.89
CA LEU A 793 -19.75 40.71 45.38
C LEU A 793 -20.23 41.09 46.78
N LYS A 794 -19.33 41.42 47.72
CA LYS A 794 -19.70 41.90 49.07
C LYS A 794 -20.60 43.13 49.02
N GLY A 795 -20.32 44.07 48.11
CA GLY A 795 -21.13 45.28 47.93
C GLY A 795 -22.49 45.04 47.28
N ASN A 796 -22.75 43.85 46.71
CA ASN A 796 -23.96 43.53 45.96
C ASN A 796 -24.56 42.16 46.35
N LEU A 797 -24.43 41.76 47.62
CA LEU A 797 -24.91 40.46 48.12
C LEU A 797 -26.40 40.22 47.82
N ASP A 798 -27.24 41.24 47.94
CA ASP A 798 -28.68 41.11 47.66
C ASP A 798 -28.95 40.69 46.21
N LYS A 799 -28.18 41.24 45.26
CA LYS A 799 -28.28 40.89 43.83
C LYS A 799 -27.74 39.50 43.54
N LEU A 800 -26.68 39.08 44.26
CA LEU A 800 -26.16 37.72 44.16
C LEU A 800 -27.19 36.69 44.62
N HIS A 801 -27.84 36.92 45.76
CA HIS A 801 -28.92 36.09 46.25
C HIS A 801 -30.12 36.06 45.30
N LEU A 802 -30.49 37.21 44.72
CA LEU A 802 -31.58 37.31 43.74
C LEU A 802 -31.31 36.45 42.50
N LEU A 803 -30.12 36.57 41.91
CA LEU A 803 -29.71 35.78 40.75
C LEU A 803 -29.65 34.28 41.05
N ALA A 804 -29.02 33.91 42.16
CA ALA A 804 -28.88 32.50 42.53
C ALA A 804 -30.25 31.83 42.77
N ASN A 805 -31.18 32.54 43.42
CA ASN A 805 -32.54 32.03 43.63
C ASN A 805 -33.31 31.89 42.30
N ALA A 806 -33.18 32.87 41.40
CA ALA A 806 -33.80 32.78 40.08
C ALA A 806 -33.23 31.59 39.25
N LEU A 807 -31.93 31.32 39.36
CA LEU A 807 -31.32 30.14 38.74
C LEU A 807 -31.81 28.83 39.36
N LEU A 808 -32.04 28.78 40.67
CA LEU A 808 -32.59 27.59 41.32
C LEU A 808 -34.00 27.28 40.86
N GLU A 809 -34.81 28.31 40.60
CA GLU A 809 -36.18 28.19 40.11
C GLU A 809 -36.26 27.83 38.62
N ARG A 810 -35.43 28.46 37.77
CA ARG A 810 -35.55 28.37 36.31
C ARG A 810 -34.53 27.49 35.63
N GLU A 811 -33.45 27.13 36.31
CA GLU A 811 -32.29 26.34 35.84
C GLU A 811 -31.43 27.01 34.74
N VAL A 812 -32.05 27.91 33.96
CA VAL A 812 -31.43 28.70 32.89
C VAL A 812 -31.96 30.14 32.99
N LEU A 813 -31.08 31.11 32.79
CA LEU A 813 -31.42 32.52 32.61
C LEU A 813 -30.71 33.05 31.36
N ASP A 814 -31.45 33.67 30.45
CA ASP A 814 -30.86 34.39 29.33
C ASP A 814 -30.31 35.75 29.77
N GLY A 815 -29.38 36.31 29.00
CA GLY A 815 -28.72 37.59 29.28
C GLY A 815 -29.72 38.74 29.47
N ASP A 816 -30.76 38.80 28.63
CA ASP A 816 -31.82 39.81 28.73
C ASP A 816 -32.69 39.61 29.99
N GLU A 817 -32.98 38.35 30.36
CA GLU A 817 -33.72 38.04 31.58
C GLU A 817 -32.92 38.41 32.83
N MET A 818 -31.62 38.12 32.82
CA MET A 818 -30.68 38.53 33.86
C MET A 818 -30.62 40.05 33.99
N ASP A 819 -30.52 40.78 32.88
CA ASP A 819 -30.44 42.24 32.87
C ASP A 819 -31.71 42.87 33.46
N ARG A 820 -32.88 42.34 33.10
CA ARG A 820 -34.18 42.75 33.65
C ARG A 820 -34.29 42.46 35.14
N LEU A 821 -33.88 41.27 35.57
CA LEU A 821 -33.90 40.86 36.97
C LEU A 821 -33.02 41.79 37.83
N LEU A 822 -31.81 42.11 37.35
CA LEU A 822 -30.87 42.98 38.06
C LEU A 822 -31.28 44.45 38.08
N ARG A 823 -32.16 44.87 37.16
CA ARG A 823 -32.81 46.19 37.14
C ARG A 823 -34.09 46.25 37.99
N GLY A 824 -34.52 45.13 38.57
CA GLY A 824 -35.69 45.06 39.46
C GLY A 824 -37.01 44.78 38.75
N GLU A 825 -36.99 44.31 37.50
CA GLU A 825 -38.20 43.90 36.77
C GLU A 825 -38.60 42.45 37.12
N THR A 826 -39.91 42.17 37.08
CA THR A 826 -40.43 40.80 37.28
C THR A 826 -40.42 40.03 35.97
N LEU A 827 -39.92 38.80 36.00
CA LEU A 827 -39.88 37.91 34.85
C LEU A 827 -41.22 37.18 34.67
N GLU A 828 -41.65 36.98 33.41
CA GLU A 828 -42.90 36.29 33.09
C GLU A 828 -42.86 34.81 33.51
N PRO A 829 -43.97 34.21 34.00
CA PRO A 829 -44.00 32.81 34.39
C PRO A 829 -43.65 31.86 33.23
N LEU A 830 -42.85 30.82 33.48
CA LEU A 830 -42.53 29.79 32.49
C LEU A 830 -43.82 29.14 31.97
N LYS A 831 -44.01 29.10 30.64
CA LYS A 831 -45.08 28.29 30.03
C LYS A 831 -44.81 26.81 30.33
N PRO A 832 -45.82 26.03 30.77
CA PRO A 832 -45.62 24.61 31.06
C PRO A 832 -45.16 23.88 29.79
N VAL A 833 -43.97 23.29 29.84
CA VAL A 833 -43.52 22.33 28.83
C VAL A 833 -44.09 20.98 29.23
N GLU A 834 -44.92 20.38 28.37
CA GLU A 834 -45.44 19.03 28.60
C GLU A 834 -44.27 18.04 28.78
N PRO A 835 -44.27 17.20 29.84
CA PRO A 835 -43.16 16.29 30.11
C PRO A 835 -43.02 15.25 28.99
N ASP A 836 -41.82 15.13 28.40
CA ASP A 836 -41.43 14.05 27.47
C ASP A 836 -41.35 12.74 28.26
N VAL A 837 -42.50 12.10 28.48
CA VAL A 837 -42.58 10.76 29.05
C VAL A 837 -42.28 9.75 27.94
N ARG A 838 -41.00 9.37 27.80
CA ARG A 838 -40.64 8.13 27.11
C ARG A 838 -40.45 6.99 28.12
N PRO A 839 -41.13 5.84 27.96
CA PRO A 839 -40.83 4.64 28.71
C PRO A 839 -39.42 4.11 28.37
N PRO A 840 -38.69 3.51 29.33
CA PRO A 840 -37.38 2.94 29.08
C PRO A 840 -37.50 1.59 28.34
N ASP A 841 -36.68 1.45 27.30
CA ASP A 841 -36.27 0.22 26.60
C ASP A 841 -37.34 -0.76 26.12
N ALA A 842 -37.66 -0.67 24.82
CA ALA A 842 -37.89 -1.83 23.97
C ALA A 842 -36.93 -1.77 22.78
N ALA A 843 -36.08 -2.79 22.65
CA ALA A 843 -35.14 -2.96 21.55
C ALA A 843 -35.87 -2.91 20.19
N PRO A 844 -35.28 -2.34 19.13
CA PRO A 844 -35.94 -2.30 17.83
C PRO A 844 -35.88 -3.69 17.18
N GLU A 845 -37.00 -4.40 17.20
CA GLU A 845 -37.30 -5.47 16.25
C GLU A 845 -37.36 -4.87 14.83
N MET A 846 -36.57 -5.44 13.92
CA MET A 846 -36.60 -5.14 12.50
C MET A 846 -37.97 -5.46 11.91
N ALA A 847 -38.77 -4.42 11.61
CA ALA A 847 -39.90 -4.51 10.71
C ALA A 847 -39.55 -3.84 9.37
N ALA A 848 -39.62 -4.65 8.31
CA ALA A 848 -39.41 -4.24 6.94
C ALA A 848 -40.46 -3.23 6.47
N ALA A 849 -40.01 -2.12 5.89
CA ALA A 849 -40.82 -1.27 5.03
C ALA A 849 -40.04 -0.94 3.75
N ARG A 850 -40.57 -1.41 2.62
CA ARG A 850 -40.27 -0.87 1.29
C ARG A 850 -40.87 0.53 1.19
N THR A 851 -40.19 1.46 0.53
CA THR A 851 -40.77 2.32 -0.51
C THR A 851 -39.68 3.18 -1.16
N ASP A 852 -39.92 3.41 -2.44
CA ASP A 852 -39.08 4.06 -3.43
C ASP A 852 -38.67 5.49 -3.07
N ALA A 853 -37.39 5.81 -3.25
CA ALA A 853 -36.88 7.17 -3.34
C ALA A 853 -36.05 7.31 -4.63
N PRO A 854 -36.22 8.38 -5.42
CA PRO A 854 -35.40 8.59 -6.61
C PRO A 854 -33.99 9.02 -6.20
N THR A 855 -32.99 8.34 -6.73
CA THR A 855 -31.58 8.67 -6.62
C THR A 855 -31.29 9.97 -7.38
N ILE A 856 -30.85 11.01 -6.67
CA ILE A 856 -30.27 12.22 -7.27
C ILE A 856 -28.77 11.95 -7.47
N ASP A 857 -28.33 12.04 -8.73
CA ASP A 857 -26.94 11.88 -9.17
C ASP A 857 -26.12 13.15 -8.82
N PRO A 858 -25.03 13.05 -8.04
CA PRO A 858 -24.22 14.21 -7.65
C PRO A 858 -23.32 14.80 -8.76
N PHE A 859 -23.41 14.32 -10.02
CA PHE A 859 -22.59 14.82 -11.14
C PHE A 859 -23.38 15.30 -12.38
N SER A 860 -24.57 15.89 -12.19
CA SER A 860 -25.22 16.59 -13.32
C SER A 860 -24.59 17.97 -13.57
N PRO A 861 -24.20 18.31 -14.82
CA PRO A 861 -23.71 19.65 -15.14
C PRO A 861 -24.84 20.69 -15.04
N PRO A 862 -24.54 21.96 -14.71
CA PRO A 862 -25.56 23.00 -14.58
C PRO A 862 -26.26 23.26 -15.92
N GLU A 863 -27.59 23.37 -15.90
CA GLU A 863 -28.39 23.75 -17.08
C GLU A 863 -27.99 25.14 -17.62
N PRO A 864 -28.01 25.34 -18.94
CA PRO A 864 -27.68 26.63 -19.54
C PRO A 864 -28.76 27.67 -19.22
N ARG A 865 -28.34 28.85 -18.76
CA ARG A 865 -29.24 30.00 -18.59
C ARG A 865 -29.88 30.39 -19.93
N PRO A 866 -31.17 30.75 -19.96
CA PRO A 866 -31.79 31.28 -21.16
C PRO A 866 -31.19 32.66 -21.48
N ALA A 867 -30.77 32.83 -22.72
CA ALA A 867 -30.45 34.13 -23.30
C ALA A 867 -31.73 34.95 -23.45
N GLY A 868 -31.70 36.23 -23.08
CA GLY A 868 -32.78 37.14 -23.44
C GLY A 868 -32.74 38.52 -22.77
N ALA A 869 -32.27 39.48 -23.56
CA ALA A 869 -32.51 40.95 -23.51
C ALA A 869 -31.95 41.75 -22.33
#